data_AF-A0A1V9YPA5-F1
#
_entry.id   AF-A0A1V9YPA5-F1
#
_cell.length_a   1.000
_cell.length_b   1.000
_cell.length_c   1.000
_cell.angle_alpha   90.00
_cell.angle_beta   90.00
_cell.angle_gamma   90.00
#
_symmetry.space_group_name_H-M   'P 1'
#
loop_
_entity.id
_entity.type
_entity.pdbx_description
1 polymer ?
#
loop_
_entity_poly.entity_id
_entity_poly.type
_entity_poly.pdbx_seq_one_letter_code
_entity_poly.pdbx_strand_id
1 'polypeptide(L)'
;MPLTLVAPRCSFLHAVRFLLWSILSLNSLLDPVKTLYGYCVSADSTFRAFSPQLTVTNTFSNRSSRVCPPAGPFRNCYFELPVFGTGSLAGATCRSYYPLDKGDTQHVGNFFGNCTLPGGDVIHVPNPSRYASTQWSVQTSSVDRSCLAILGEGDSFSCDAHKTVTGRIINYRTSQTETTKWCKEFGGFYILDYSTGIQEVLVANLSDPRAPTFASIALELTKPLFNLHSLIGCQADMRIGGIASQVTTSAWYGDTTGPWMAQTTRTADSNEISVAGDYFRVSTLHYSDGAETMIRTVYKDLFRLAILSVVVYYRVSSIYYPILLAYRRQHHPLVSWLWGRHLGLVLHKRERHNMVLLFLLATEAIASAEDIVVYCQHAVYTDATSYTTFLLNYMSIMRIMWPCAFVLVCTSRFLGVVVGANYRFAVSENLFFFGTPVVWIYVPVYVTARGMSLFQGYRWTGAIVHHYTNSIFYVYTNQVNCFNLYVQLFGIFTLVFCCAVVLMSVLWRVRCQGNITSISAFLLAPRLNNNRVQAASTSTSSLEAVLHASTYQHMPHIARQITRAKLPRTQQCEAINLAADGLVCLVYGPYLVLAFTEWGLTFPVTSAGGSVAIIEGHSVALNPSVTVADLAQITATPTVLGITDIF
;
A
#
# COMPACT_ATOMS: atom_id res chain seq x y z
N MET A 1 -24.59 42.39 32.54
CA MET A 1 -25.34 41.17 32.18
C MET A 1 -24.34 40.05 31.90
N PRO A 2 -24.32 38.97 32.69
CA PRO A 2 -23.36 37.90 32.48
C PRO A 2 -23.81 37.02 31.31
N LEU A 3 -22.89 36.77 30.37
CA LEU A 3 -23.01 35.75 29.33
C LEU A 3 -22.99 34.37 30.00
N THR A 4 -24.17 33.81 30.27
CA THR A 4 -24.31 32.39 30.58
C THR A 4 -24.15 31.59 29.29
N LEU A 5 -22.91 31.19 29.01
CA LEU A 5 -22.60 30.07 28.12
C LEU A 5 -23.17 28.81 28.77
N VAL A 6 -24.42 28.48 28.44
CA VAL A 6 -25.01 27.19 28.76
C VAL A 6 -24.32 26.17 27.85
N ALA A 7 -23.22 25.60 28.31
CA ALA A 7 -22.60 24.45 27.69
C ALA A 7 -23.63 23.31 27.66
N PRO A 8 -24.06 22.81 26.48
CA PRO A 8 -24.93 21.66 26.44
C PRO A 8 -24.17 20.49 27.09
N ARG A 9 -24.81 19.80 28.05
CA ARG A 9 -24.26 18.61 28.71
C ARG A 9 -23.84 17.59 27.63
N CYS A 10 -22.57 17.61 27.26
CA CYS A 10 -21.97 16.67 26.33
C CYS A 10 -21.95 15.30 26.98
N SER A 11 -22.73 14.34 26.46
CA SER A 11 -22.50 12.96 26.83
C SER A 11 -21.19 12.50 26.19
N PHE A 12 -20.33 11.84 26.96
CA PHE A 12 -19.07 11.25 26.49
C PHE A 12 -19.27 10.43 25.19
N LEU A 13 -20.40 9.72 25.09
CA LEU A 13 -20.80 8.96 23.90
C LEU A 13 -20.97 9.83 22.65
N HIS A 14 -21.49 11.05 22.78
CA HIS A 14 -21.65 11.97 21.66
C HIS A 14 -20.28 12.49 21.16
N ALA A 15 -19.36 12.76 22.09
CA ALA A 15 -17.99 13.13 21.75
C ALA A 15 -17.24 11.99 21.04
N VAL A 16 -17.38 10.74 21.52
CA VAL A 16 -16.79 9.56 20.87
C VAL A 16 -17.36 9.35 19.46
N ARG A 17 -18.67 9.53 19.27
CA ARG A 17 -19.31 9.44 17.95
C ARG A 17 -18.83 10.53 17.01
N PHE A 18 -18.72 11.76 17.48
CA PHE A 18 -18.18 12.87 16.71
C PHE A 18 -16.72 12.63 16.32
N LEU A 19 -15.91 12.11 17.24
CA LEU A 19 -14.51 11.75 16.97
C LEU A 19 -14.42 10.67 15.88
N LEU A 20 -15.17 9.58 16.02
CA LEU A 20 -15.19 8.48 15.06
C LEU A 20 -15.69 8.94 13.68
N TRP A 21 -16.73 9.76 13.66
CA TRP A 21 -17.23 10.40 12.44
C TRP A 21 -16.19 11.33 11.80
N SER A 22 -15.49 12.13 12.62
CA SER A 22 -14.45 13.06 12.15
C SER A 22 -13.28 12.31 11.51
N ILE A 23 -12.83 11.21 12.12
CA ILE A 23 -11.75 10.36 11.58
C ILE A 23 -12.18 9.74 10.24
N LEU A 24 -13.38 9.15 10.18
CA LEU A 24 -13.91 8.57 8.94
C LEU A 24 -14.07 9.62 7.83
N SER A 25 -14.55 10.81 8.18
CA SER A 25 -14.80 11.90 7.25
C SER A 25 -13.51 12.55 6.75
N LEU A 26 -12.53 12.75 7.63
CA LEU A 26 -11.21 13.26 7.27
C LEU A 26 -10.48 12.26 6.37
N ASN A 27 -10.59 10.96 6.65
CA ASN A 27 -10.08 9.92 5.77
C ASN A 27 -10.71 10.06 4.38
N SER A 28 -12.04 10.10 4.29
CA SER A 28 -12.76 10.25 3.02
C SER A 28 -12.43 11.54 2.24
N LEU A 29 -12.36 12.70 2.91
CA LEU A 29 -12.04 13.98 2.29
C LEU A 29 -10.61 14.05 1.77
N LEU A 30 -9.68 13.39 2.47
CA LEU A 30 -8.28 13.36 2.07
C LEU A 30 -8.02 12.32 0.98
N ASP A 31 -8.94 11.40 0.65
CA ASP A 31 -8.70 10.37 -0.37
C ASP A 31 -8.21 10.91 -1.73
N PRO A 32 -8.75 11.99 -2.31
CA PRO A 32 -8.19 12.60 -3.52
C PRO A 32 -6.74 13.08 -3.35
N VAL A 33 -6.45 13.74 -2.22
CA VAL A 33 -5.12 14.28 -1.89
C VAL A 33 -4.12 13.15 -1.63
N LYS A 34 -4.53 12.08 -0.95
CA LYS A 34 -3.73 10.86 -0.74
C LYS A 34 -3.41 10.18 -2.06
N THR A 35 -4.42 10.10 -2.93
CA THR A 35 -4.26 9.43 -4.21
C THR A 35 -3.35 10.26 -5.12
N LEU A 36 -3.43 11.60 -5.09
CA LEU A 36 -2.45 12.44 -5.79
C LEU A 36 -1.06 12.39 -5.13
N TYR A 37 -0.95 12.47 -3.80
CA TYR A 37 0.32 12.45 -3.08
C TYR A 37 1.08 11.15 -3.28
N GLY A 38 0.43 9.99 -3.12
CA GLY A 38 1.04 8.69 -3.36
C GLY A 38 1.55 8.54 -4.80
N TYR A 39 0.95 9.26 -5.74
CA TYR A 39 1.38 9.33 -7.13
C TYR A 39 2.49 10.35 -7.36
N CYS A 40 2.42 11.57 -6.83
CA CYS A 40 3.46 12.59 -6.98
C CYS A 40 4.76 12.19 -6.26
N VAL A 41 4.67 11.63 -5.05
CA VAL A 41 5.81 11.06 -4.31
C VAL A 41 6.27 9.72 -4.90
N SER A 42 5.60 9.24 -5.95
CA SER A 42 6.07 8.11 -6.75
C SER A 42 6.35 8.47 -8.21
N ALA A 43 6.08 9.71 -8.63
CA ALA A 43 6.23 10.18 -10.00
C ALA A 43 7.63 10.75 -10.25
N ASP A 44 8.37 11.08 -9.18
CA ASP A 44 9.78 11.41 -9.31
C ASP A 44 10.64 10.15 -9.22
N SER A 45 11.28 9.87 -10.35
CA SER A 45 12.28 8.84 -10.62
C SER A 45 13.59 9.04 -9.85
N THR A 46 13.57 9.66 -8.67
CA THR A 46 14.75 9.95 -7.87
C THR A 46 14.49 9.61 -6.42
N PHE A 47 15.00 8.44 -6.03
CA PHE A 47 15.30 8.02 -4.66
C PHE A 47 14.11 8.00 -3.70
N ARG A 48 13.42 6.85 -3.63
CA ARG A 48 12.79 6.47 -2.36
C ARG A 48 13.88 5.90 -1.47
N ALA A 49 14.15 6.56 -0.35
CA ALA A 49 14.92 5.97 0.73
C ALA A 49 14.16 4.72 1.18
N PHE A 50 14.73 3.56 0.89
CA PHE A 50 14.24 2.27 1.30
C PHE A 50 15.32 1.67 2.18
N SER A 51 15.05 1.61 3.48
CA SER A 51 15.99 1.10 4.48
C SER A 51 15.57 -0.31 4.91
N PRO A 52 15.88 -1.38 4.14
CA PRO A 52 15.42 -2.70 4.50
C PRO A 52 16.05 -3.14 5.83
N GLN A 53 15.18 -3.35 6.82
CA GLN A 53 15.49 -4.08 8.04
C GLN A 53 15.04 -5.53 7.87
N LEU A 54 16.00 -6.45 7.82
CA LEU A 54 15.77 -7.87 7.60
C LEU A 54 16.42 -8.68 8.72
N THR A 55 15.71 -9.64 9.29
CA THR A 55 16.33 -10.60 10.20
C THR A 55 16.69 -11.87 9.43
N VAL A 56 17.98 -12.13 9.28
CA VAL A 56 18.51 -13.35 8.64
C VAL A 56 18.77 -14.39 9.72
N THR A 57 18.10 -15.54 9.64
CA THR A 57 18.27 -16.63 10.60
C THR A 57 18.81 -17.89 9.94
N ASN A 58 19.87 -18.46 10.52
CA ASN A 58 20.51 -19.69 10.06
C ASN A 58 20.86 -20.60 11.24
N THR A 59 20.81 -21.91 10.99
CA THR A 59 21.12 -22.93 11.99
C THR A 59 22.40 -23.68 11.62
N PHE A 60 23.40 -23.66 12.49
CA PHE A 60 24.70 -24.29 12.32
C PHE A 60 24.89 -25.46 13.29
N SER A 61 25.67 -26.46 12.89
CA SER A 61 26.11 -27.50 13.82
C SER A 61 27.29 -27.02 14.65
N ASN A 62 27.24 -27.23 15.96
CA ASN A 62 28.35 -27.01 16.88
C ASN A 62 29.54 -27.97 16.62
N ARG A 63 29.30 -29.12 15.97
CA ARG A 63 30.29 -30.20 15.80
C ARG A 63 30.84 -30.36 14.39
N SER A 64 30.49 -29.49 13.45
CA SER A 64 30.89 -29.68 12.05
C SER A 64 32.42 -29.61 11.90
N SER A 65 33.06 -30.78 11.72
CA SER A 65 34.53 -30.93 11.58
C SER A 65 34.96 -31.35 10.18
N ARG A 66 34.03 -31.43 9.23
CA ARG A 66 34.29 -31.88 7.87
C ARG A 66 34.62 -30.70 6.95
N VAL A 67 35.74 -30.80 6.24
CA VAL A 67 36.08 -29.89 5.13
C VAL A 67 35.14 -30.14 3.96
N CYS A 68 34.58 -29.08 3.38
CA CYS A 68 33.65 -29.18 2.26
C CYS A 68 34.34 -29.73 0.99
N PRO A 69 33.66 -30.57 0.19
CA PRO A 69 34.18 -31.01 -1.10
C PRO A 69 34.17 -29.84 -2.12
N PRO A 70 35.18 -29.74 -3.00
CA PRO A 70 35.26 -28.72 -4.07
C PRO A 70 34.02 -28.58 -4.96
N ALA A 71 33.27 -29.67 -5.19
CA ALA A 71 32.15 -29.72 -6.12
C ALA A 71 30.78 -29.82 -5.43
N GLY A 72 30.74 -29.69 -4.09
CA GLY A 72 29.53 -29.89 -3.29
C GLY A 72 29.20 -31.36 -3.03
N PRO A 73 28.16 -31.66 -2.23
CA PRO A 73 27.22 -30.72 -1.59
C PRO A 73 27.83 -30.01 -0.37
N PHE A 74 27.41 -28.77 -0.13
CA PHE A 74 27.98 -27.88 0.89
C PHE A 74 27.07 -27.76 2.11
N ARG A 75 26.85 -28.89 2.81
CA ARG A 75 25.99 -28.94 3.99
C ARG A 75 26.76 -29.52 5.16
N ASN A 76 26.65 -28.89 6.32
CA ASN A 76 27.31 -29.34 7.55
C ASN A 76 28.85 -29.52 7.40
N CYS A 77 29.49 -28.60 6.70
CA CYS A 77 30.92 -28.62 6.45
C CYS A 77 31.49 -27.21 6.61
N TYR A 78 32.82 -27.08 6.56
CA TYR A 78 33.49 -25.78 6.54
C TYR A 78 34.56 -25.73 5.46
N PHE A 79 34.97 -24.52 5.14
CA PHE A 79 36.23 -24.29 4.46
C PHE A 79 37.09 -23.34 5.28
N GLU A 80 38.41 -23.43 5.08
CA GLU A 80 39.41 -22.61 5.75
C GLU A 80 40.23 -21.89 4.70
N LEU A 81 40.20 -20.57 4.70
CA LEU A 81 40.89 -19.74 3.71
C LEU A 81 41.71 -18.64 4.39
N PRO A 82 42.90 -18.31 3.85
CA PRO A 82 43.66 -17.15 4.30
C PRO A 82 42.97 -15.85 3.84
N VAL A 83 43.12 -14.81 4.67
CA VAL A 83 42.57 -13.47 4.44
C VAL A 83 43.71 -12.50 4.17
N PHE A 84 43.60 -11.72 3.10
CA PHE A 84 44.50 -10.64 2.72
C PHE A 84 43.73 -9.33 2.66
N GLY A 85 44.41 -8.18 2.68
CA GLY A 85 43.76 -6.88 2.46
C GLY A 85 44.06 -5.88 3.56
N THR A 86 43.14 -4.94 3.77
CA THR A 86 43.35 -3.75 4.62
C THR A 86 42.49 -3.73 5.88
N GLY A 87 41.59 -4.71 6.06
CA GLY A 87 40.79 -4.83 7.28
C GLY A 87 41.52 -5.47 8.46
N SER A 88 40.89 -5.46 9.62
CA SER A 88 41.36 -6.04 10.89
C SER A 88 41.57 -7.55 10.83
N LEU A 89 40.87 -8.24 9.93
CA LEU A 89 41.07 -9.67 9.67
C LEU A 89 42.16 -9.97 8.64
N ALA A 90 42.87 -8.96 8.11
CA ALA A 90 43.97 -9.20 7.18
C ALA A 90 45.11 -9.99 7.84
N GLY A 91 45.61 -11.00 7.13
CA GLY A 91 46.60 -11.96 7.63
C GLY A 91 46.01 -13.10 8.47
N ALA A 92 44.71 -13.08 8.78
CA ALA A 92 44.06 -14.15 9.51
C ALA A 92 43.75 -15.36 8.60
N THR A 93 43.56 -16.53 9.20
CA THR A 93 42.97 -17.68 8.50
C THR A 93 41.56 -17.90 9.05
N CYS A 94 40.55 -17.72 8.20
CA CYS A 94 39.15 -17.78 8.61
C CYS A 94 38.48 -19.05 8.11
N ARG A 95 37.77 -19.74 9.01
CA ARG A 95 36.83 -20.81 8.65
C ARG A 95 35.45 -20.25 8.40
N SER A 96 34.79 -20.72 7.34
CA SER A 96 33.39 -20.43 7.05
C SER A 96 32.60 -21.73 7.14
N TYR A 97 31.67 -21.81 8.10
CA TYR A 97 30.78 -22.95 8.32
C TYR A 97 29.48 -22.80 7.53
N TYR A 98 28.97 -23.92 7.00
CA TYR A 98 27.72 -23.93 6.23
C TYR A 98 26.51 -24.36 7.06
N PRO A 99 25.34 -23.72 6.86
CA PRO A 99 24.14 -24.00 7.62
C PRO A 99 23.53 -25.38 7.32
N LEU A 100 22.77 -25.92 8.27
CA LEU A 100 22.06 -27.19 8.18
C LEU A 100 20.65 -27.07 7.60
N ASP A 101 20.05 -25.88 7.74
CA ASP A 101 18.66 -25.55 7.46
C ASP A 101 18.43 -25.00 6.05
N LYS A 102 19.47 -25.08 5.20
CA LYS A 102 19.41 -24.68 3.78
C LYS A 102 19.63 -25.87 2.85
N GLY A 103 19.22 -25.72 1.59
CA GLY A 103 19.43 -26.73 0.54
C GLY A 103 20.91 -26.88 0.18
N ASP A 104 21.28 -28.01 -0.44
CA ASP A 104 22.68 -28.39 -0.69
C ASP A 104 23.50 -27.38 -1.52
N THR A 105 22.83 -26.49 -2.24
CA THR A 105 23.41 -25.42 -3.08
C THR A 105 22.93 -24.01 -2.72
N GLN A 106 22.12 -23.84 -1.67
CA GLN A 106 21.44 -22.58 -1.36
C GLN A 106 21.96 -21.95 -0.06
N HIS A 107 23.16 -21.36 -0.07
CA HIS A 107 23.84 -20.95 1.17
C HIS A 107 23.78 -19.46 1.47
N VAL A 108 22.61 -18.83 1.29
CA VAL A 108 22.40 -17.44 1.74
C VAL A 108 22.22 -17.46 3.26
N GLY A 109 23.09 -16.76 3.99
CA GLY A 109 22.98 -16.72 5.45
C GLY A 109 24.05 -15.95 6.20
N ASN A 110 23.98 -16.03 7.52
CA ASN A 110 24.95 -15.40 8.41
C ASN A 110 26.32 -16.07 8.27
N PHE A 111 27.39 -15.28 8.40
CA PHE A 111 28.74 -15.83 8.47
C PHE A 111 28.95 -16.43 9.87
N PHE A 112 29.14 -17.74 9.93
CA PHE A 112 29.54 -18.47 11.13
C PHE A 112 30.92 -19.06 10.88
N GLY A 113 31.87 -18.82 11.78
CA GLY A 113 33.29 -18.98 11.50
C GLY A 113 34.20 -18.74 12.69
N ASN A 114 35.42 -19.22 12.60
CA ASN A 114 36.50 -18.82 13.49
C ASN A 114 37.68 -18.33 12.66
N CYS A 115 38.27 -17.21 13.07
CA CYS A 115 39.44 -16.62 12.43
C CYS A 115 40.63 -16.73 13.38
N THR A 116 41.70 -17.38 12.95
CA THR A 116 43.00 -17.38 13.64
C THR A 116 43.81 -16.19 13.17
N LEU A 117 44.08 -15.25 14.08
CA LEU A 117 44.94 -14.10 13.80
C LEU A 117 46.40 -14.54 13.60
N PRO A 118 47.24 -13.71 12.95
CA PRO A 118 48.68 -14.00 12.81
C PRO A 118 49.40 -14.29 14.13
N GLY A 119 48.93 -13.71 15.23
CA GLY A 119 49.46 -13.94 16.59
C GLY A 119 49.04 -15.26 17.25
N GLY A 120 48.19 -16.06 16.59
CA GLY A 120 47.67 -17.33 17.12
C GLY A 120 46.34 -17.22 17.87
N ASP A 121 45.89 -16.00 18.18
CA ASP A 121 44.60 -15.76 18.84
C ASP A 121 43.42 -16.15 17.94
N VAL A 122 42.43 -16.82 18.52
CA VAL A 122 41.22 -17.27 17.80
C VAL A 122 40.07 -16.32 18.09
N ILE A 123 39.50 -15.74 17.03
CA ILE A 123 38.26 -14.98 17.07
C ILE A 123 37.11 -15.86 16.62
N HIS A 124 36.07 -15.97 17.45
CA HIS A 124 34.82 -16.61 17.06
C HIS A 124 33.84 -15.58 16.48
N VAL A 125 33.32 -15.86 15.30
CA VAL A 125 32.33 -15.02 14.60
C VAL A 125 31.12 -15.91 14.27
N PRO A 126 29.89 -15.52 14.60
CA PRO A 126 29.52 -14.32 15.32
C PRO A 126 29.81 -14.45 16.81
N ASN A 127 30.11 -13.31 17.43
CA ASN A 127 30.17 -13.19 18.88
C ASN A 127 29.21 -12.07 19.27
N PRO A 128 28.09 -12.34 19.98
CA PRO A 128 27.05 -11.34 20.24
C PRO A 128 27.58 -10.14 21.04
N SER A 129 28.70 -10.29 21.74
CA SER A 129 29.33 -9.21 22.51
C SER A 129 30.29 -8.32 21.69
N ARG A 130 30.78 -8.80 20.53
CA ARG A 130 31.87 -8.11 19.80
C ARG A 130 31.67 -8.02 18.29
N TYR A 131 31.07 -9.03 17.64
CA TYR A 131 30.94 -9.09 16.19
C TYR A 131 29.52 -9.39 15.73
N ALA A 132 28.99 -8.54 14.85
CA ALA A 132 27.83 -8.86 14.02
C ALA A 132 28.26 -9.29 12.62
N SER A 133 27.52 -10.20 11.98
CA SER A 133 27.91 -10.74 10.69
C SER A 133 26.75 -11.19 9.82
N THR A 134 26.76 -10.77 8.55
CA THR A 134 25.73 -11.13 7.56
C THR A 134 26.36 -11.30 6.17
N GLN A 135 25.71 -12.02 5.27
CA GLN A 135 26.12 -12.12 3.88
C GLN A 135 25.17 -11.31 3.01
N TRP A 136 25.71 -10.46 2.15
CA TRP A 136 24.90 -9.64 1.23
C TRP A 136 25.62 -9.40 -0.10
N SER A 137 24.94 -8.81 -1.08
CA SER A 137 25.53 -8.54 -2.38
C SER A 137 26.50 -7.36 -2.37
N VAL A 138 27.47 -7.43 -3.27
CA VAL A 138 28.47 -6.42 -3.60
C VAL A 138 28.48 -6.29 -5.12
N GLN A 139 28.49 -5.07 -5.61
CA GLN A 139 28.65 -4.79 -7.04
C GLN A 139 30.01 -4.15 -7.29
N THR A 140 30.72 -4.64 -8.30
CA THR A 140 31.96 -4.02 -8.78
C THR A 140 31.78 -3.54 -10.22
N SER A 141 32.42 -2.42 -10.55
CA SER A 141 32.38 -1.83 -11.89
C SER A 141 33.76 -1.34 -12.32
N SER A 142 34.09 -1.51 -13.60
CA SER A 142 35.36 -1.07 -14.17
C SER A 142 35.18 -0.72 -15.65
N VAL A 143 36.01 0.15 -16.19
CA VAL A 143 36.09 0.39 -17.64
C VAL A 143 36.71 -0.81 -18.36
N ASP A 144 37.59 -1.55 -17.68
CA ASP A 144 38.22 -2.75 -18.19
C ASP A 144 37.59 -4.03 -17.62
N ARG A 145 37.16 -4.92 -18.50
CA ARG A 145 36.53 -6.20 -18.14
C ARG A 145 37.49 -7.13 -17.40
N SER A 146 38.78 -7.15 -17.75
CA SER A 146 39.75 -8.05 -17.09
C SER A 146 39.92 -7.76 -15.61
N CYS A 147 39.80 -6.49 -15.22
CA CYS A 147 39.88 -6.04 -13.83
C CYS A 147 38.85 -6.74 -12.92
N LEU A 148 37.67 -7.06 -13.46
CA LEU A 148 36.58 -7.68 -12.72
C LEU A 148 36.72 -9.20 -12.58
N ALA A 149 37.70 -9.81 -13.22
CA ALA A 149 37.95 -11.25 -13.10
C ALA A 149 38.58 -11.62 -11.74
N ILE A 150 39.22 -10.66 -11.06
CA ILE A 150 40.07 -10.92 -9.89
C ILE A 150 39.25 -11.06 -8.59
N LEU A 151 38.15 -10.32 -8.45
CA LEU A 151 37.25 -10.41 -7.29
C LEU A 151 35.89 -10.95 -7.73
N GLY A 152 35.28 -11.80 -6.90
CA GLY A 152 33.98 -12.38 -7.23
C GLY A 152 34.06 -13.57 -8.16
N GLU A 153 33.20 -14.58 -8.04
CA GLU A 153 32.89 -15.53 -9.10
C GLU A 153 31.76 -14.94 -9.95
N GLY A 154 31.65 -15.40 -11.20
CA GLY A 154 30.64 -14.93 -12.13
C GLY A 154 31.17 -14.09 -13.29
N ASP A 155 30.33 -14.01 -14.31
CA ASP A 155 30.65 -13.29 -15.53
C ASP A 155 30.42 -11.79 -15.38
N SER A 156 31.35 -11.01 -15.92
CA SER A 156 31.16 -9.57 -16.08
C SER A 156 30.22 -9.28 -17.25
N PHE A 157 29.27 -8.39 -17.03
CA PHE A 157 28.30 -7.92 -18.02
C PHE A 157 28.47 -6.41 -18.25
N SER A 158 27.98 -5.86 -19.36
CA SER A 158 28.00 -4.40 -19.50
C SER A 158 27.00 -3.79 -18.53
N CYS A 159 27.41 -2.76 -17.78
CA CYS A 159 26.52 -2.05 -16.84
C CYS A 159 25.29 -1.45 -17.56
N ASP A 160 25.43 -1.21 -18.87
CA ASP A 160 24.41 -0.67 -19.77
C ASP A 160 23.62 -1.79 -20.52
N ALA A 161 23.74 -3.06 -20.14
CA ALA A 161 23.06 -4.18 -20.84
C ALA A 161 21.56 -4.28 -20.54
N HIS A 162 21.10 -3.76 -19.40
CA HIS A 162 19.70 -3.90 -19.00
C HIS A 162 18.84 -2.95 -19.83
N LYS A 163 18.28 -3.44 -20.93
CA LYS A 163 17.30 -2.69 -21.72
C LYS A 163 15.90 -3.08 -21.27
N THR A 164 15.13 -2.10 -20.83
CA THR A 164 13.67 -2.27 -20.73
C THR A 164 13.09 -2.60 -22.11
N VAL A 165 11.89 -3.17 -22.14
CA VAL A 165 11.14 -3.41 -23.39
C VAL A 165 10.91 -2.12 -24.19
N THR A 166 10.94 -0.95 -23.53
CA THR A 166 10.88 0.38 -24.20
C THR A 166 12.21 0.84 -24.80
N GLY A 167 13.24 0.01 -24.78
CA GLY A 167 14.58 0.35 -25.26
C GLY A 167 15.35 1.29 -24.34
N ARG A 168 14.77 1.71 -23.19
CA ARG A 168 15.50 2.47 -22.17
C ARG A 168 16.55 1.58 -21.56
N ILE A 169 17.79 2.02 -21.67
CA ILE A 169 18.91 1.40 -20.99
C ILE A 169 18.80 1.80 -19.51
N ILE A 170 18.66 0.80 -18.65
CA ILE A 170 18.80 0.93 -17.21
C ILE A 170 20.30 1.05 -16.95
N ASN A 171 20.76 2.27 -17.13
CA ASN A 171 22.08 2.68 -16.76
C ASN A 171 22.09 2.86 -15.25
N TYR A 172 22.84 2.02 -14.53
CA TYR A 172 23.32 2.44 -13.22
C TYR A 172 24.47 3.43 -13.45
N ARG A 173 24.11 4.65 -13.82
CA ARG A 173 25.04 5.77 -13.99
C ARG A 173 24.68 6.84 -12.98
N THR A 174 25.64 7.28 -12.18
CA THR A 174 25.45 8.41 -11.27
C THR A 174 25.33 9.72 -12.03
N SER A 175 25.82 9.76 -13.28
CA SER A 175 25.68 10.88 -14.21
C SER A 175 25.48 10.39 -15.65
N GLN A 176 24.66 11.10 -16.43
CA GLN A 176 24.47 10.85 -17.86
C GLN A 176 25.77 10.95 -18.68
N THR A 177 26.83 11.54 -18.12
CA THR A 177 28.16 11.71 -18.73
C THR A 177 29.13 10.56 -18.50
N GLU A 178 28.78 9.54 -17.71
CA GLU A 178 29.69 8.40 -17.47
C GLU A 178 29.89 7.53 -18.73
N THR A 179 31.14 7.11 -18.96
CA THR A 179 31.52 6.18 -20.04
C THR A 179 30.95 4.78 -19.80
N THR A 180 30.81 3.99 -20.87
CA THR A 180 30.38 2.58 -20.79
C THR A 180 31.31 1.78 -19.86
N LYS A 181 30.75 1.12 -18.84
CA LYS A 181 31.50 0.30 -17.87
C LYS A 181 31.06 -1.17 -17.93
N TRP A 182 31.93 -2.07 -17.51
CA TRP A 182 31.60 -3.45 -17.16
C TRP A 182 31.24 -3.52 -15.68
N CYS A 183 30.27 -4.36 -15.36
CA CYS A 183 29.76 -4.61 -14.02
C CYS A 183 29.86 -6.10 -13.70
N LYS A 184 30.03 -6.42 -12.42
CA LYS A 184 29.97 -7.76 -11.88
C LYS A 184 29.39 -7.70 -10.48
N GLU A 185 28.39 -8.51 -10.21
CA GLU A 185 27.75 -8.62 -8.90
C GLU A 185 28.13 -9.95 -8.26
N PHE A 186 28.46 -9.94 -6.97
CA PHE A 186 28.74 -11.15 -6.21
C PHE A 186 28.41 -11.00 -4.71
N GLY A 187 28.42 -12.10 -3.95
CA GLY A 187 28.23 -12.08 -2.50
C GLY A 187 29.50 -11.69 -1.70
N GLY A 188 29.34 -10.98 -0.58
CA GLY A 188 30.38 -10.69 0.40
C GLY A 188 29.91 -10.91 1.84
N PHE A 189 30.83 -11.28 2.73
CA PHE A 189 30.54 -11.41 4.16
C PHE A 189 30.87 -10.11 4.88
N TYR A 190 29.85 -9.48 5.43
CA TYR A 190 29.98 -8.26 6.21
C TYR A 190 30.18 -8.61 7.67
N ILE A 191 31.17 -8.01 8.30
CA ILE A 191 31.52 -8.20 9.71
C ILE A 191 31.62 -6.82 10.35
N LEU A 192 30.76 -6.55 11.33
CA LEU A 192 30.81 -5.32 12.12
C LEU A 192 31.50 -5.63 13.45
N ASP A 193 32.55 -4.89 13.78
CA ASP A 193 33.16 -4.92 15.10
C ASP A 193 32.56 -3.80 15.97
N TYR A 194 31.89 -4.18 17.05
CA TYR A 194 31.27 -3.23 17.97
C TYR A 194 32.28 -2.38 18.74
N SER A 195 33.50 -2.89 18.92
CA SER A 195 34.53 -2.17 19.70
C SER A 195 35.15 -1.02 18.91
N THR A 196 35.32 -1.19 17.59
CA THR A 196 35.89 -0.19 16.69
C THR A 196 34.83 0.59 15.93
N GLY A 197 33.61 0.06 15.81
CA GLY A 197 32.55 0.63 14.98
C GLY A 197 32.80 0.53 13.48
N ILE A 198 33.83 -0.23 13.08
CA ILE A 198 34.21 -0.42 11.68
C ILE A 198 33.52 -1.67 11.15
N GLN A 199 32.90 -1.55 9.98
CA GLN A 199 32.40 -2.70 9.25
C GLN A 199 33.40 -3.10 8.17
N GLU A 200 33.62 -4.39 8.00
CA GLU A 200 34.50 -4.93 6.97
C GLU A 200 33.69 -5.84 6.06
N VAL A 201 34.12 -5.97 4.81
CA VAL A 201 33.60 -6.97 3.88
C VAL A 201 34.71 -7.93 3.48
N LEU A 202 34.44 -9.23 3.63
CA LEU A 202 35.26 -10.30 3.09
C LEU A 202 34.70 -10.72 1.74
N VAL A 203 35.50 -10.54 0.70
CA VAL A 203 35.18 -10.90 -0.68
C VAL A 203 36.13 -11.98 -1.16
N ALA A 204 35.69 -12.93 -1.98
CA ALA A 204 36.61 -13.90 -2.55
C ALA A 204 37.53 -13.26 -3.60
N ASN A 205 38.82 -13.57 -3.47
CA ASN A 205 39.85 -13.27 -4.44
C ASN A 205 40.14 -14.54 -5.25
N LEU A 206 39.94 -14.44 -6.57
CA LEU A 206 40.11 -15.49 -7.57
C LEU A 206 41.32 -15.28 -8.47
N SER A 207 42.27 -14.42 -8.07
CA SER A 207 43.55 -14.26 -8.78
C SER A 207 44.24 -15.60 -9.08
N ASP A 208 44.16 -16.55 -8.16
CA ASP A 208 44.50 -17.97 -8.40
C ASP A 208 43.26 -18.86 -8.19
N PRO A 209 42.63 -19.36 -9.27
CA PRO A 209 41.48 -20.27 -9.18
C PRO A 209 41.77 -21.59 -8.46
N ARG A 210 43.04 -21.99 -8.34
CA ARG A 210 43.45 -23.23 -7.65
C ARG A 210 43.68 -23.05 -6.16
N ALA A 211 43.85 -21.81 -5.70
CA ALA A 211 44.09 -21.45 -4.31
C ALA A 211 43.33 -20.16 -3.96
N PRO A 212 42.00 -20.21 -3.82
CA PRO A 212 41.19 -19.03 -3.52
C PRO A 212 41.56 -18.45 -2.15
N THR A 213 41.42 -17.14 -2.00
CA THR A 213 41.70 -16.42 -0.75
C THR A 213 40.61 -15.39 -0.49
N PHE A 214 40.52 -14.85 0.73
CA PHE A 214 39.63 -13.72 1.02
C PHE A 214 40.39 -12.39 0.92
N ALA A 215 39.73 -11.38 0.35
CA ALA A 215 40.10 -9.98 0.45
C ALA A 215 39.22 -9.31 1.52
N SER A 216 39.83 -8.89 2.63
CA SER A 216 39.20 -8.05 3.66
C SER A 216 39.35 -6.58 3.32
N ILE A 217 38.22 -5.90 3.20
CA ILE A 217 38.13 -4.48 2.86
C ILE A 217 37.39 -3.77 4.00
N ALA A 218 38.09 -2.85 4.67
CA ALA A 218 37.48 -1.99 5.68
C ALA A 218 36.54 -0.97 5.02
N LEU A 219 35.33 -0.86 5.54
CA LEU A 219 34.27 -0.01 5.02
C LEU A 219 34.07 1.19 5.95
N GLU A 220 34.11 2.37 5.37
CA GLU A 220 33.67 3.59 6.03
C GLU A 220 32.13 3.65 5.99
N LEU A 221 31.50 3.95 7.13
CA LEU A 221 30.04 3.87 7.28
C LEU A 221 29.26 4.75 6.28
N THR A 222 29.83 5.90 5.92
CA THR A 222 29.20 6.95 5.11
C THR A 222 29.61 6.93 3.64
N LYS A 223 30.49 6.01 3.24
CA LYS A 223 31.07 5.98 1.90
C LYS A 223 30.73 4.66 1.21
N PRO A 224 29.62 4.57 0.46
CA PRO A 224 29.21 3.32 -0.18
C PRO A 224 30.03 2.94 -1.42
N LEU A 225 30.97 3.80 -1.85
CA LEU A 225 31.82 3.64 -3.03
C LEU A 225 33.29 3.56 -2.63
N PHE A 226 33.96 2.48 -2.99
CA PHE A 226 35.37 2.24 -2.72
C PHE A 226 36.13 1.98 -4.00
N ASN A 227 37.28 2.64 -4.16
CA ASN A 227 38.19 2.35 -5.26
C ASN A 227 39.12 1.20 -4.86
N LEU A 228 39.14 0.14 -5.66
CA LEU A 228 39.90 -1.09 -5.43
C LEU A 228 41.31 -1.06 -6.05
N HIS A 229 41.75 0.09 -6.58
CA HIS A 229 43.04 0.21 -7.27
C HIS A 229 44.23 -0.22 -6.40
N SER A 230 44.21 0.09 -5.11
CA SER A 230 45.26 -0.34 -4.18
C SER A 230 45.28 -1.84 -3.88
N LEU A 231 44.17 -2.55 -4.10
CA LEU A 231 44.02 -3.98 -3.79
C LEU A 231 44.25 -4.86 -5.01
N ILE A 232 43.77 -4.42 -6.18
CA ILE A 232 43.80 -5.22 -7.41
C ILE A 232 44.84 -4.70 -8.41
N GLY A 233 45.37 -3.48 -8.21
CA GLY A 233 46.29 -2.82 -9.14
C GLY A 233 45.59 -2.21 -10.35
N CYS A 234 44.26 -2.18 -10.38
CA CYS A 234 43.47 -1.72 -11.51
C CYS A 234 42.31 -0.81 -11.10
N GLN A 235 41.86 0.09 -11.96
CA GLN A 235 40.74 0.98 -11.64
C GLN A 235 39.40 0.23 -11.65
N ALA A 236 38.98 -0.26 -10.48
CA ALA A 236 37.69 -0.86 -10.26
C ALA A 236 37.01 -0.21 -9.05
N ASP A 237 35.74 0.12 -9.19
CA ASP A 237 34.92 0.69 -8.13
C ASP A 237 34.05 -0.40 -7.52
N MET A 238 34.19 -0.65 -6.23
CA MET A 238 33.29 -1.47 -5.42
C MET A 238 32.18 -0.62 -4.82
N ARG A 239 30.94 -1.08 -4.97
CA ARG A 239 29.75 -0.49 -4.38
C ARG A 239 29.03 -1.51 -3.53
N ILE A 240 28.58 -1.05 -2.36
CA ILE A 240 27.77 -1.86 -1.47
C ILE A 240 26.30 -1.73 -1.88
N GLY A 241 25.64 -2.87 -1.99
CA GLY A 241 24.33 -3.00 -2.61
C GLY A 241 24.38 -3.95 -3.80
N GLY A 242 23.21 -4.26 -4.34
CA GLY A 242 23.08 -5.21 -5.43
C GLY A 242 22.09 -4.78 -6.51
N ILE A 243 22.02 -5.58 -7.57
CA ILE A 243 20.92 -5.55 -8.53
C ILE A 243 19.88 -6.58 -8.07
N ALA A 244 19.61 -6.65 -6.76
CA ALA A 244 18.41 -7.32 -6.27
C ALA A 244 17.22 -6.42 -6.65
N SER A 245 16.86 -6.49 -7.92
CA SER A 245 15.76 -5.78 -8.51
C SER A 245 14.48 -6.24 -7.84
N GLN A 246 13.66 -5.30 -7.39
CA GLN A 246 12.22 -5.55 -7.44
C GLN A 246 11.88 -5.76 -8.91
N VAL A 247 11.74 -7.02 -9.35
CA VAL A 247 11.33 -7.32 -10.73
C VAL A 247 9.86 -7.00 -10.86
N THR A 248 9.55 -5.76 -11.19
CA THR A 248 8.21 -5.34 -11.61
C THR A 248 7.77 -6.21 -12.79
N THR A 249 6.50 -6.59 -12.83
CA THR A 249 6.06 -7.62 -13.76
C THR A 249 5.93 -7.09 -15.19
N SER A 250 6.00 -8.01 -16.16
CA SER A 250 6.14 -7.69 -17.59
C SER A 250 4.94 -6.97 -18.23
N ALA A 251 3.77 -6.92 -17.61
CA ALA A 251 2.56 -6.48 -18.34
C ALA A 251 2.50 -4.98 -18.65
N TRP A 252 3.12 -4.11 -17.84
CA TRP A 252 3.06 -2.65 -18.03
C TRP A 252 4.40 -1.94 -17.82
N TYR A 253 5.31 -2.51 -17.06
CA TYR A 253 6.66 -1.95 -16.90
C TYR A 253 7.71 -2.67 -17.76
N GLY A 254 7.38 -3.84 -18.30
CA GLY A 254 8.36 -4.73 -18.94
C GLY A 254 9.33 -5.31 -17.91
N ASP A 255 10.43 -5.91 -18.37
CA ASP A 255 11.53 -6.32 -17.48
C ASP A 255 12.28 -5.06 -17.00
N THR A 256 11.66 -4.28 -16.11
CA THR A 256 12.33 -3.18 -15.41
C THR A 256 12.96 -3.71 -14.13
N THR A 257 14.23 -4.06 -14.22
CA THR A 257 15.06 -4.34 -13.04
C THR A 257 15.59 -3.02 -12.50
N GLY A 258 14.99 -2.50 -11.43
CA GLY A 258 15.51 -1.31 -10.75
C GLY A 258 16.77 -1.68 -9.94
N PRO A 259 17.95 -1.08 -10.18
CA PRO A 259 19.07 -1.23 -9.26
C PRO A 259 18.71 -0.62 -7.90
N TRP A 260 19.25 -1.20 -6.82
CA TRP A 260 19.22 -0.58 -5.51
C TRP A 260 20.66 -0.32 -5.06
N MET A 261 20.89 0.82 -4.43
CA MET A 261 22.21 1.19 -3.93
C MET A 261 22.13 1.42 -2.43
N ALA A 262 23.04 0.85 -1.66
CA ALA A 262 23.17 1.23 -0.27
C ALA A 262 23.78 2.64 -0.18
N GLN A 263 23.14 3.54 0.56
CA GLN A 263 23.67 4.85 0.95
C GLN A 263 24.65 4.71 2.12
N THR A 264 24.42 3.71 2.99
CA THR A 264 25.32 3.37 4.09
C THR A 264 25.97 2.03 3.84
N THR A 265 27.19 1.86 4.35
CA THR A 265 27.87 0.57 4.26
C THR A 265 27.48 -0.36 5.38
N ARG A 266 26.84 0.16 6.44
CA ARG A 266 26.25 -0.64 7.52
C ARG A 266 25.27 -1.63 6.89
N THR A 267 25.52 -2.92 7.09
CA THR A 267 24.70 -4.04 6.59
C THR A 267 24.51 -5.08 7.68
N ALA A 268 25.50 -5.34 8.54
CA ALA A 268 25.35 -6.17 9.74
C ALA A 268 25.17 -5.26 10.96
N ASP A 269 24.02 -5.33 11.64
CA ASP A 269 23.71 -4.42 12.74
C ASP A 269 23.75 -5.10 14.12
N SER A 270 22.91 -6.13 14.32
CA SER A 270 22.84 -6.88 15.56
C SER A 270 22.82 -8.38 15.35
N ASN A 271 23.44 -9.14 16.28
CA ASN A 271 23.44 -10.60 16.26
C ASN A 271 22.90 -11.16 17.57
N GLU A 272 21.97 -12.10 17.45
CA GLU A 272 21.45 -12.90 18.55
C GLU A 272 21.78 -14.38 18.29
N ILE A 273 22.41 -15.03 19.27
CA ILE A 273 22.75 -16.45 19.20
C ILE A 273 21.95 -17.20 20.24
N SER A 274 21.17 -18.18 19.79
CA SER A 274 20.48 -19.13 20.65
C SER A 274 21.08 -20.52 20.48
N VAL A 275 21.38 -21.18 21.60
CA VAL A 275 21.97 -22.53 21.62
C VAL A 275 20.89 -23.54 21.97
N ALA A 276 20.67 -24.53 21.10
CA ALA A 276 19.70 -25.60 21.31
C ALA A 276 20.39 -26.96 21.10
N GLY A 277 20.94 -27.51 22.17
CA GLY A 277 21.70 -28.77 22.11
C GLY A 277 22.99 -28.64 21.29
N ASP A 278 23.14 -29.48 20.26
CA ASP A 278 24.29 -29.47 19.33
C ASP A 278 24.17 -28.43 18.20
N TYR A 279 23.17 -27.53 18.26
CA TYR A 279 22.89 -26.55 17.21
C TYR A 279 23.00 -25.10 17.72
N PHE A 280 23.64 -24.26 16.90
CA PHE A 280 23.63 -22.81 17.06
C PHE A 280 22.63 -22.21 16.09
N ARG A 281 21.64 -21.51 16.60
CA ARG A 281 20.74 -20.69 15.79
C ARG A 281 21.18 -19.24 15.91
N VAL A 282 21.70 -18.71 14.82
CA VAL A 282 22.18 -17.34 14.69
C VAL A 282 21.13 -16.52 13.96
N SER A 283 20.72 -15.42 14.57
CA SER A 283 19.82 -14.43 14.03
C SER A 283 20.57 -13.12 13.89
N THR A 284 20.61 -12.55 12.70
CA THR A 284 21.31 -11.28 12.42
C THR A 284 20.32 -10.27 11.89
N LEU A 285 20.25 -9.11 12.53
CA LEU A 285 19.59 -7.94 11.97
C LEU A 285 20.50 -7.34 10.90
N HIS A 286 20.02 -7.44 9.66
CA HIS A 286 20.52 -6.68 8.54
C HIS A 286 19.83 -5.32 8.51
N TYR A 287 20.64 -4.27 8.43
CA TYR A 287 20.19 -2.90 8.24
C TYR A 287 21.04 -2.32 7.13
N SER A 288 20.45 -2.00 5.98
CA SER A 288 21.10 -1.16 4.98
C SER A 288 20.18 0.01 4.67
N ASP A 289 20.71 1.24 4.69
CA ASP A 289 19.96 2.36 4.11
C ASP A 289 20.18 2.30 2.62
N GLY A 290 19.11 2.04 1.86
CA GLY A 290 19.16 1.92 0.42
C GLY A 290 18.39 3.04 -0.27
N ALA A 291 18.70 3.26 -1.54
CA ALA A 291 17.79 3.92 -2.45
C ALA A 291 17.45 2.97 -3.60
N GLU A 292 16.16 2.72 -3.77
CA GLU A 292 15.66 1.94 -4.90
C GLU A 292 15.24 2.88 -6.02
N THR A 293 15.70 2.59 -7.24
CA THR A 293 15.19 3.27 -8.43
C THR A 293 14.04 2.45 -9.01
N MET A 294 12.81 2.93 -8.84
CA MET A 294 11.65 2.36 -9.53
C MET A 294 11.58 2.97 -10.93
N ILE A 295 11.65 2.13 -11.97
CA ILE A 295 11.54 2.60 -13.34
C ILE A 295 10.09 2.49 -13.77
N ARG A 296 9.48 3.65 -14.06
CA ARG A 296 8.08 3.75 -14.45
C ARG A 296 7.90 4.06 -15.92
N THR A 297 6.85 3.50 -16.50
CA THR A 297 6.44 3.79 -17.87
C THR A 297 5.44 4.94 -17.90
N VAL A 298 5.73 5.96 -18.72
CA VAL A 298 4.93 7.20 -18.78
C VAL A 298 3.46 6.94 -19.12
N TYR A 299 3.19 5.97 -20.01
CA TYR A 299 1.82 5.65 -20.42
C TYR A 299 0.98 5.06 -19.27
N LYS A 300 1.60 4.30 -18.35
CA LYS A 300 0.91 3.79 -17.16
C LYS A 300 0.51 4.94 -16.24
N ASP A 301 1.41 5.88 -16.00
CA ASP A 301 1.12 7.03 -15.16
C ASP A 301 0.05 7.91 -15.80
N LEU A 302 0.07 8.12 -17.12
CA LEU A 302 -1.00 8.81 -17.85
C LEU A 302 -2.36 8.10 -17.72
N PHE A 303 -2.41 6.77 -17.90
CA PHE A 303 -3.65 5.99 -17.75
C PHE A 303 -4.23 6.10 -16.33
N ARG A 304 -3.37 5.97 -15.31
CA ARG A 304 -3.79 6.08 -13.91
C ARG A 304 -4.24 7.50 -13.57
N LEU A 305 -3.49 8.52 -13.98
CA LEU A 305 -3.87 9.92 -13.80
C LEU A 305 -5.19 10.25 -14.49
N ALA A 306 -5.47 9.68 -15.67
CA ALA A 306 -6.74 9.84 -16.35
C ALA A 306 -7.90 9.24 -15.53
N ILE A 307 -7.77 8.00 -15.05
CA ILE A 307 -8.78 7.38 -14.18
C ILE A 307 -9.02 8.23 -12.93
N LEU A 308 -7.94 8.64 -12.26
CA LEU A 308 -8.03 9.44 -11.05
C LEU A 308 -8.66 10.80 -11.29
N SER A 309 -8.35 11.45 -12.41
CA SER A 309 -8.97 12.72 -12.79
C SER A 309 -10.48 12.59 -12.93
N VAL A 310 -10.96 11.49 -13.54
CA VAL A 310 -12.41 11.19 -13.64
C VAL A 310 -13.02 10.97 -12.24
N VAL A 311 -12.36 10.22 -11.37
CA VAL A 311 -12.82 9.98 -9.99
C VAL A 311 -12.88 11.28 -9.19
N VAL A 312 -11.83 12.11 -9.26
CA VAL A 312 -11.74 13.41 -8.59
C VAL A 312 -12.85 14.33 -9.11
N TYR A 313 -13.03 14.41 -10.43
CA TYR A 313 -14.12 15.17 -11.05
C TYR A 313 -15.48 14.74 -10.50
N TYR A 314 -15.76 13.43 -10.43
CA TYR A 314 -17.00 12.92 -9.86
C TYR A 314 -17.19 13.32 -8.39
N ARG A 315 -16.16 13.13 -7.55
CA ARG A 315 -16.21 13.47 -6.12
C ARG A 315 -16.47 14.96 -5.90
N VAL A 316 -15.75 15.82 -6.61
CA VAL A 316 -15.92 17.28 -6.50
C VAL A 316 -17.31 17.70 -6.96
N SER A 317 -17.74 17.26 -8.15
CA SER A 317 -19.01 17.67 -8.75
C SER A 317 -20.25 17.10 -8.06
N SER A 318 -20.19 15.85 -7.59
CA SER A 318 -21.39 15.10 -7.16
C SER A 318 -21.50 14.90 -5.65
N ILE A 319 -20.42 15.12 -4.88
CA ILE A 319 -20.41 14.94 -3.43
C ILE A 319 -20.05 16.26 -2.74
N TYR A 320 -18.89 16.84 -3.04
CA TYR A 320 -18.41 18.00 -2.30
C TYR A 320 -19.13 19.30 -2.68
N TYR A 321 -19.47 19.49 -3.96
CA TYR A 321 -20.18 20.68 -4.42
C TYR A 321 -21.59 20.82 -3.78
N PRO A 322 -22.46 19.78 -3.75
CA PRO A 322 -23.73 19.85 -3.03
C PRO A 322 -23.58 20.16 -1.53
N ILE A 323 -22.61 19.53 -0.86
CA ILE A 323 -22.33 19.78 0.58
C ILE A 323 -21.90 21.24 0.79
N LEU A 324 -21.05 21.77 -0.08
CA LEU A 324 -20.61 23.17 -0.03
C LEU A 324 -21.79 24.14 -0.21
N LEU A 325 -22.70 23.85 -1.15
CA LEU A 325 -23.89 24.66 -1.37
C LEU A 325 -24.82 24.64 -0.15
N ALA A 326 -25.03 23.47 0.46
CA ALA A 326 -25.84 23.34 1.68
C ALA A 326 -25.22 24.10 2.86
N TYR A 327 -23.89 24.04 3.01
CA TYR A 327 -23.16 24.81 4.01
C TYR A 327 -23.31 26.32 3.83
N ARG A 328 -23.12 26.82 2.60
CA ARG A 328 -23.26 28.25 2.29
C ARG A 328 -24.66 28.80 2.61
N ARG A 329 -25.69 27.97 2.49
CA ARG A 329 -27.08 28.34 2.77
C ARG A 329 -27.41 28.40 4.27
N GLN A 330 -26.61 27.79 5.15
CA GLN A 330 -26.87 27.72 6.59
C GLN A 330 -26.30 28.89 7.40
N HIS A 331 -25.39 29.70 6.85
CA HIS A 331 -24.80 30.88 7.50
C HIS A 331 -24.19 30.67 8.92
N HIS A 332 -23.83 29.44 9.28
CA HIS A 332 -23.21 29.09 10.56
C HIS A 332 -21.74 28.66 10.39
N PRO A 333 -20.87 28.83 11.41
CA PRO A 333 -19.51 28.29 11.38
C PRO A 333 -19.52 26.76 11.27
N LEU A 334 -18.72 26.21 10.36
CA LEU A 334 -18.69 24.77 10.00
C LEU A 334 -18.60 23.82 11.21
N VAL A 335 -17.72 24.09 12.17
CA VAL A 335 -17.54 23.23 13.35
C VAL A 335 -18.78 23.26 14.25
N SER A 336 -19.34 24.45 14.50
CA SER A 336 -20.56 24.60 15.31
C SER A 336 -21.77 23.93 14.67
N TRP A 337 -21.82 23.95 13.34
CA TRP A 337 -22.87 23.31 12.56
C TRP A 337 -22.76 21.77 12.60
N LEU A 338 -21.56 21.23 12.36
CA LEU A 338 -21.31 19.79 12.37
C LEU A 338 -21.44 19.17 13.76
N TRP A 339 -21.07 19.89 14.82
CA TRP A 339 -21.14 19.39 16.19
C TRP A 339 -22.55 18.90 16.56
N GLY A 340 -23.59 19.60 16.09
CA GLY A 340 -24.98 19.23 16.33
C GLY A 340 -25.65 18.38 15.25
N ARG A 341 -25.01 18.16 14.09
CA ARG A 341 -25.64 17.63 12.86
C ARG A 341 -24.77 16.63 12.07
N HIS A 342 -23.93 15.86 12.77
CA HIS A 342 -23.04 14.86 12.17
C HIS A 342 -23.62 13.44 12.18
N LEU A 343 -24.78 13.24 12.82
CA LEU A 343 -25.33 11.92 13.09
C LEU A 343 -25.90 11.29 11.81
N GLY A 344 -25.26 10.23 11.34
CA GLY A 344 -25.70 9.47 10.16
C GLY A 344 -25.09 9.94 8.84
N LEU A 345 -24.26 10.99 8.83
CA LEU A 345 -23.54 11.42 7.63
C LEU A 345 -22.43 10.42 7.29
N VAL A 346 -22.63 9.65 6.22
CA VAL A 346 -21.60 8.77 5.64
C VAL A 346 -21.13 9.38 4.33
N LEU A 347 -19.99 10.07 4.36
CA LEU A 347 -19.37 10.60 3.14
C LEU A 347 -19.00 9.46 2.18
N HIS A 348 -19.06 9.74 0.87
CA HIS A 348 -18.77 8.78 -0.21
C HIS A 348 -19.70 7.56 -0.28
N LYS A 349 -20.84 7.57 0.41
CA LYS A 349 -21.90 6.58 0.22
C LYS A 349 -22.31 6.47 -1.26
N ARG A 350 -22.48 7.59 -1.97
CA ARG A 350 -22.83 7.60 -3.40
C ARG A 350 -21.78 6.94 -4.29
N GLU A 351 -20.50 7.19 -4.01
CA GLU A 351 -19.39 6.56 -4.73
C GLU A 351 -19.45 5.03 -4.61
N ARG A 352 -19.79 4.51 -3.44
CA ARG A 352 -19.94 3.06 -3.18
C ARG A 352 -21.17 2.43 -3.82
N HIS A 353 -22.08 3.20 -4.40
CA HIS A 353 -23.25 2.71 -5.11
C HIS A 353 -23.13 2.90 -6.64
N ASN A 354 -22.15 3.67 -7.10
CA ASN A 354 -21.90 3.94 -8.51
C ASN A 354 -20.99 2.86 -9.11
N MET A 355 -21.57 1.97 -9.92
CA MET A 355 -20.83 0.87 -10.54
C MET A 355 -19.70 1.34 -11.46
N VAL A 356 -19.90 2.39 -12.24
CA VAL A 356 -18.90 2.89 -13.20
C VAL A 356 -17.67 3.40 -12.44
N LEU A 357 -17.91 4.16 -11.37
CA LEU A 357 -16.84 4.68 -10.54
C LEU A 357 -16.08 3.55 -9.80
N LEU A 358 -16.81 2.57 -9.24
CA LEU A 358 -16.20 1.41 -8.59
C LEU A 358 -15.42 0.54 -9.57
N PHE A 359 -15.89 0.40 -10.81
CA PHE A 359 -15.15 -0.27 -11.87
C PHE A 359 -13.84 0.44 -12.16
N LEU A 360 -13.87 1.77 -12.37
CA LEU A 360 -12.67 2.57 -12.59
C LEU A 360 -11.67 2.46 -11.43
N LEU A 361 -12.15 2.53 -10.19
CA LEU A 361 -11.32 2.34 -8.98
C LEU A 361 -10.76 0.92 -8.85
N ALA A 362 -11.54 -0.10 -9.20
CA ALA A 362 -11.06 -1.48 -9.22
C ALA A 362 -9.98 -1.69 -10.29
N THR A 363 -10.16 -1.12 -11.49
CA THR A 363 -9.15 -1.15 -12.55
C THR A 363 -7.87 -0.41 -12.15
N GLU A 364 -7.98 0.75 -11.49
CA GLU A 364 -6.80 1.47 -10.94
C GLU A 364 -6.06 0.63 -9.89
N ALA A 365 -6.79 -0.05 -9.00
CA ALA A 365 -6.19 -0.88 -7.97
C ALA A 365 -5.45 -2.10 -8.57
N ILE A 366 -6.04 -2.74 -9.60
CA ILE A 366 -5.39 -3.85 -10.32
C ILE A 366 -4.15 -3.36 -11.08
N ALA A 367 -4.24 -2.22 -11.77
CA ALA A 367 -3.10 -1.59 -12.45
C ALA A 367 -2.01 -1.14 -11.45
N SER A 368 -2.37 -0.87 -10.20
CA SER A 368 -1.48 -0.47 -9.12
C SER A 368 -1.02 -1.63 -8.22
N ALA A 369 -1.30 -2.89 -8.58
CA ALA A 369 -0.97 -4.05 -7.75
C ALA A 369 0.51 -4.10 -7.37
N GLU A 370 1.40 -3.76 -8.30
CA GLU A 370 2.84 -3.70 -8.06
C GLU A 370 3.23 -2.60 -7.06
N ASP A 371 2.72 -1.38 -7.25
CA ASP A 371 2.93 -0.28 -6.29
C ASP A 371 2.48 -0.68 -4.88
N ILE A 372 1.33 -1.38 -4.78
CA ILE A 372 0.79 -1.88 -3.52
C ILE A 372 1.75 -2.89 -2.87
N VAL A 373 2.38 -3.78 -3.64
CA VAL A 373 3.39 -4.70 -3.12
C VAL A 373 4.60 -3.94 -2.58
N VAL A 374 5.10 -2.93 -3.31
CA VAL A 374 6.22 -2.10 -2.85
C VAL A 374 5.86 -1.38 -1.55
N TYR A 375 4.63 -0.84 -1.45
CA TYR A 375 4.15 -0.23 -0.21
C TYR A 375 4.02 -1.24 0.95
N CYS A 376 3.60 -2.48 0.67
CA CYS A 376 3.57 -3.56 1.67
C CYS A 376 4.98 -3.90 2.16
N GLN A 377 5.95 -4.02 1.25
CA GLN A 377 7.35 -4.28 1.57
C GLN A 377 7.95 -3.15 2.39
N HIS A 378 7.71 -1.90 2.00
CA HIS A 378 8.12 -0.72 2.75
C HIS A 378 7.45 -0.66 4.14
N ALA A 379 6.19 -1.08 4.27
CA ALA A 379 5.53 -1.11 5.57
C ALA A 379 6.13 -2.18 6.52
N VAL A 380 6.67 -3.27 5.98
CA VAL A 380 7.28 -4.35 6.77
C VAL A 380 8.77 -4.10 7.05
N TYR A 381 9.50 -3.53 6.10
CA TYR A 381 10.95 -3.43 6.16
C TYR A 381 11.48 -2.07 6.63
N THR A 382 10.67 -1.01 6.68
CA THR A 382 11.14 0.31 7.11
C THR A 382 10.94 0.51 8.60
N ASP A 383 11.91 1.19 9.24
CA ASP A 383 11.87 1.54 10.66
C ASP A 383 10.67 2.45 10.98
N ALA A 384 10.09 2.27 12.18
CA ALA A 384 8.84 2.90 12.61
C ALA A 384 8.96 4.41 12.91
N THR A 385 10.10 5.03 12.64
CA THR A 385 10.45 6.40 13.09
C THR A 385 9.73 7.51 12.32
N SER A 386 9.16 7.22 11.13
CA SER A 386 8.38 8.19 10.34
C SER A 386 6.89 7.82 10.25
N TYR A 387 6.11 8.20 11.28
CA TYR A 387 4.67 7.91 11.35
C TYR A 387 3.86 8.41 10.16
N THR A 388 4.27 9.50 9.52
CA THR A 388 3.56 10.09 8.36
C THR A 388 3.72 9.24 7.10
N THR A 389 4.93 8.75 6.81
CA THR A 389 5.18 7.88 5.64
C THR A 389 4.49 6.53 5.83
N PHE A 390 4.52 5.99 7.04
CA PHE A 390 3.81 4.77 7.41
C PHE A 390 2.31 4.91 7.17
N LEU A 391 1.69 5.98 7.69
CA LEU A 391 0.26 6.24 7.48
C LEU A 391 -0.10 6.32 5.98
N LEU A 392 0.73 7.00 5.18
CA LEU A 392 0.52 7.15 3.74
C LEU A 392 0.69 5.82 2.97
N ASN A 393 1.62 4.97 3.39
CA ASN A 393 1.80 3.63 2.84
C ASN A 393 0.58 2.75 3.14
N TYR A 394 0.09 2.74 4.38
CA TYR A 394 -1.12 2.00 4.74
C TYR A 394 -2.36 2.49 4.00
N MET A 395 -2.51 3.80 3.85
CA MET A 395 -3.57 4.39 3.03
C MET A 395 -3.45 3.96 1.56
N SER A 396 -2.24 3.83 1.03
CA SER A 396 -1.99 3.36 -0.33
C SER A 396 -2.33 1.87 -0.51
N ILE A 397 -2.07 1.03 0.50
CA ILE A 397 -2.42 -0.40 0.52
C ILE A 397 -3.94 -0.61 0.60
N MET A 398 -4.68 0.28 1.30
CA MET A 398 -6.14 0.21 1.42
C MET A 398 -6.91 0.25 0.09
N ARG A 399 -6.28 0.63 -1.02
CA ARG A 399 -6.88 0.60 -2.36
C ARG A 399 -7.33 -0.81 -2.80
N ILE A 400 -6.80 -1.88 -2.21
CA ILE A 400 -7.26 -3.27 -2.45
C ILE A 400 -8.75 -3.46 -2.11
N MET A 401 -9.31 -2.59 -1.27
CA MET A 401 -10.72 -2.62 -0.91
C MET A 401 -11.67 -2.26 -2.07
N TRP A 402 -11.20 -1.56 -3.11
CA TRP A 402 -12.06 -1.14 -4.22
C TRP A 402 -12.55 -2.30 -5.10
N PRO A 403 -11.68 -3.25 -5.54
CA PRO A 403 -12.15 -4.49 -6.17
C PRO A 403 -13.16 -5.26 -5.31
N CYS A 404 -12.95 -5.35 -3.99
CA CYS A 404 -13.92 -5.97 -3.08
C CYS A 404 -15.26 -5.22 -3.09
N ALA A 405 -15.24 -3.89 -3.03
CA ALA A 405 -16.45 -3.08 -3.10
C ALA A 405 -17.21 -3.28 -4.42
N PHE A 406 -16.50 -3.36 -5.54
CA PHE A 406 -17.09 -3.64 -6.86
C PHE A 406 -17.78 -5.01 -6.88
N VAL A 407 -17.11 -6.07 -6.44
CA VAL A 407 -17.68 -7.43 -6.35
C VAL A 407 -18.91 -7.46 -5.43
N LEU A 408 -18.87 -6.77 -4.29
CA LEU A 408 -20.02 -6.68 -3.37
C LEU A 408 -21.22 -5.96 -3.99
N VAL A 409 -20.99 -4.90 -4.78
CA VAL A 409 -22.09 -4.20 -5.47
C VAL A 409 -22.65 -5.05 -6.60
N CYS A 410 -21.80 -5.72 -7.38
CA CYS A 410 -22.23 -6.65 -8.43
C CYS A 410 -23.07 -7.80 -7.85
N THR A 411 -22.58 -8.45 -6.78
CA THR A 411 -23.32 -9.53 -6.10
C THR A 411 -24.63 -9.03 -5.49
N SER A 412 -24.64 -7.86 -4.85
CA SER A 412 -25.88 -7.28 -4.33
C SER A 412 -26.90 -6.98 -5.44
N ARG A 413 -26.45 -6.54 -6.62
CA ARG A 413 -27.34 -6.19 -7.73
C ARG A 413 -27.87 -7.45 -8.42
N PHE A 414 -27.01 -8.46 -8.57
CA PHE A 414 -27.40 -9.79 -9.03
C PHE A 414 -28.44 -10.42 -8.10
N LEU A 415 -28.21 -10.42 -6.78
CA LEU A 415 -29.20 -10.89 -5.79
C LEU A 415 -30.52 -10.13 -5.89
N GLY A 416 -30.47 -8.81 -6.11
CA GLY A 416 -31.65 -7.99 -6.31
C GLY A 416 -32.45 -8.32 -7.57
N VAL A 417 -31.80 -8.85 -8.62
CA VAL A 417 -32.45 -9.31 -9.85
C VAL A 417 -33.04 -10.70 -9.66
N VAL A 418 -32.30 -11.62 -9.02
CA VAL A 418 -32.67 -13.03 -8.89
C VAL A 418 -33.71 -13.28 -7.79
N VAL A 419 -33.50 -12.70 -6.60
CA VAL A 419 -34.34 -12.96 -5.41
C VAL A 419 -35.37 -11.83 -5.21
N GLY A 420 -35.12 -10.67 -5.82
CA GLY A 420 -36.03 -9.52 -5.82
C GLY A 420 -35.47 -8.28 -5.14
N ALA A 421 -36.08 -7.14 -5.46
CA ALA A 421 -35.72 -5.80 -5.01
C ALA A 421 -35.44 -5.67 -3.49
N ASN A 422 -36.22 -6.39 -2.68
CA ASN A 422 -36.13 -6.37 -1.22
C ASN A 422 -34.83 -7.01 -0.66
N TYR A 423 -34.08 -7.72 -1.51
CA TYR A 423 -32.80 -8.35 -1.18
C TYR A 423 -31.59 -7.59 -1.75
N ARG A 424 -31.77 -6.36 -2.28
CA ARG A 424 -30.62 -5.47 -2.51
C ARG A 424 -30.08 -5.03 -1.14
N PHE A 425 -28.79 -5.29 -0.91
CA PHE A 425 -28.13 -5.05 0.37
C PHE A 425 -27.12 -3.91 0.24
N ALA A 426 -27.00 -3.06 1.26
CA ALA A 426 -25.92 -2.07 1.38
C ALA A 426 -24.62 -2.73 1.91
N VAL A 427 -24.20 -3.86 1.31
CA VAL A 427 -23.05 -4.66 1.78
C VAL A 427 -21.74 -3.86 1.73
N SER A 428 -21.63 -2.94 0.78
CA SER A 428 -20.46 -2.07 0.60
C SER A 428 -20.27 -1.06 1.74
N GLU A 429 -21.28 -0.79 2.56
CA GLU A 429 -21.14 0.11 3.72
C GLU A 429 -20.43 -0.56 4.89
N ASN A 430 -20.56 -1.88 5.03
CA ASN A 430 -19.92 -2.68 6.09
C ASN A 430 -18.46 -3.03 5.76
N LEU A 431 -18.06 -2.82 4.50
CA LEU A 431 -16.73 -3.12 3.95
C LEU A 431 -15.58 -2.56 4.81
N PHE A 432 -15.68 -1.29 5.23
CA PHE A 432 -14.60 -0.61 5.93
C PHE A 432 -14.46 -1.06 7.39
N PHE A 433 -15.56 -1.46 8.05
CA PHE A 433 -15.51 -1.94 9.42
C PHE A 433 -14.78 -3.28 9.53
N PHE A 434 -15.05 -4.19 8.58
CA PHE A 434 -14.42 -5.52 8.59
C PHE A 434 -13.09 -5.56 7.84
N GLY A 435 -12.93 -4.73 6.80
CA GLY A 435 -11.77 -4.79 5.90
C GLY A 435 -10.55 -4.04 6.41
N THR A 436 -10.74 -2.87 7.02
CA THR A 436 -9.62 -2.02 7.44
C THR A 436 -8.67 -2.72 8.41
N PRO A 437 -9.14 -3.42 9.47
CA PRO A 437 -8.22 -4.13 10.38
C PRO A 437 -7.42 -5.24 9.71
N VAL A 438 -8.05 -5.99 8.79
CA VAL A 438 -7.39 -7.08 8.06
C VAL A 438 -6.33 -6.54 7.11
N VAL A 439 -6.64 -5.45 6.39
CA VAL A 439 -5.69 -4.81 5.49
C VAL A 439 -4.54 -4.15 6.25
N TRP A 440 -4.76 -3.63 7.46
CA TRP A 440 -3.69 -3.00 8.24
C TRP A 440 -2.75 -4.00 8.92
N ILE A 441 -3.24 -5.18 9.30
CA ILE A 441 -2.42 -6.12 10.07
C ILE A 441 -1.88 -7.25 9.19
N TYR A 442 -2.74 -7.85 8.37
CA TYR A 442 -2.43 -9.11 7.70
C TYR A 442 -1.83 -8.90 6.30
N VAL A 443 -2.41 -7.98 5.52
CA VAL A 443 -2.05 -7.82 4.10
C VAL A 443 -0.57 -7.46 3.89
N PRO A 444 0.04 -6.50 4.61
CA PRO A 444 1.45 -6.17 4.42
C PRO A 444 2.37 -7.37 4.67
N VAL A 445 2.14 -8.11 5.75
CA VAL A 445 2.96 -9.28 6.12
C VAL A 445 2.81 -10.40 5.10
N TYR A 446 1.58 -10.75 4.74
CA TYR A 446 1.30 -11.81 3.77
C TYR A 446 1.83 -11.48 2.38
N VAL A 447 1.55 -10.28 1.88
CA VAL A 447 1.98 -9.83 0.56
C VAL A 447 3.49 -9.66 0.51
N THR A 448 4.13 -9.24 1.60
CA THR A 448 5.60 -9.19 1.65
C THR A 448 6.17 -10.61 1.58
N ALA A 449 5.71 -11.55 2.41
CA ALA A 449 6.20 -12.92 2.39
C ALA A 449 5.99 -13.62 1.03
N ARG A 450 4.79 -13.48 0.44
CA ARG A 450 4.47 -14.07 -0.86
C ARG A 450 5.09 -13.30 -2.02
N GLY A 451 5.13 -11.98 -1.92
CA GLY A 451 5.73 -11.07 -2.89
C GLY A 451 7.23 -11.33 -3.03
N MET A 452 7.97 -11.53 -1.93
CA MET A 452 9.38 -11.93 -2.00
C MET A 452 9.58 -13.19 -2.85
N SER A 453 8.70 -14.19 -2.75
CA SER A 453 8.78 -15.38 -3.61
C SER A 453 8.44 -15.16 -5.09
N LEU A 454 7.72 -14.08 -5.41
CA LEU A 454 7.25 -13.76 -6.77
C LEU A 454 8.12 -12.71 -7.46
N PHE A 455 8.66 -11.76 -6.70
CA PHE A 455 9.44 -10.60 -7.17
C PHE A 455 10.95 -10.80 -7.02
N GLN A 456 11.39 -11.79 -6.25
CA GLN A 456 12.80 -12.11 -6.05
C GLN A 456 13.08 -13.56 -6.44
N GLY A 457 13.61 -13.74 -7.64
CA GLY A 457 14.35 -14.93 -7.99
C GLY A 457 15.84 -14.66 -7.83
N TYR A 458 16.50 -15.16 -6.79
CA TYR A 458 17.96 -15.20 -6.82
C TYR A 458 18.37 -16.46 -7.55
N ARG A 459 18.77 -16.39 -8.82
CA ARG A 459 19.55 -17.47 -9.45
C ARG A 459 20.98 -16.99 -9.62
N TRP A 460 21.89 -17.82 -9.12
CA TRP A 460 23.31 -17.60 -9.19
C TRP A 460 23.88 -18.57 -10.24
N THR A 461 24.76 -18.09 -11.13
CA THR A 461 25.17 -18.82 -12.36
C THR A 461 26.63 -19.26 -12.38
N GLY A 462 27.34 -19.21 -11.25
CA GLY A 462 28.74 -19.62 -11.17
C GLY A 462 28.97 -21.04 -11.70
N ALA A 463 29.85 -21.17 -12.70
CA ALA A 463 30.20 -22.44 -13.34
C ALA A 463 31.23 -23.27 -12.55
N ILE A 464 31.91 -22.65 -11.58
CA ILE A 464 32.82 -23.29 -10.63
C ILE A 464 32.19 -23.06 -9.27
N VAL A 465 31.82 -24.14 -8.58
CA VAL A 465 31.11 -24.04 -7.31
C VAL A 465 32.14 -24.05 -6.16
N HIS A 466 32.93 -22.98 -6.04
CA HIS A 466 33.70 -22.70 -4.83
C HIS A 466 33.03 -21.53 -4.11
N HIS A 467 31.87 -21.79 -3.50
CA HIS A 467 30.92 -20.83 -2.90
C HIS A 467 31.48 -19.75 -1.96
N TYR A 468 32.16 -18.76 -2.52
CA TYR A 468 32.54 -17.56 -1.79
C TYR A 468 32.00 -16.29 -2.41
N THR A 469 31.52 -16.38 -3.65
CA THR A 469 31.14 -15.21 -4.43
C THR A 469 30.15 -15.63 -5.49
N ASN A 470 28.98 -16.10 -5.08
CA ASN A 470 27.91 -16.33 -6.03
C ASN A 470 27.69 -15.01 -6.81
N SER A 471 27.48 -15.02 -8.13
CA SER A 471 27.03 -13.85 -8.92
C SER A 471 25.53 -13.84 -9.20
N ILE A 472 24.85 -12.72 -8.93
CA ILE A 472 23.41 -12.60 -9.21
C ILE A 472 23.28 -12.33 -10.70
N PHE A 473 23.19 -13.40 -11.48
CA PHE A 473 22.95 -13.28 -12.91
C PHE A 473 21.74 -14.15 -13.22
N TYR A 474 20.66 -13.48 -13.63
CA TYR A 474 19.30 -14.00 -13.82
C TYR A 474 18.43 -14.04 -12.57
N VAL A 475 17.79 -12.89 -12.28
CA VAL A 475 16.48 -12.97 -11.65
C VAL A 475 15.52 -13.58 -12.66
N TYR A 476 15.05 -14.79 -12.40
CA TYR A 476 14.04 -15.40 -13.25
C TYR A 476 12.82 -14.50 -13.33
N THR A 477 12.55 -14.07 -14.56
CA THR A 477 11.35 -13.37 -14.96
C THR A 477 10.18 -14.36 -14.92
N ASN A 478 9.62 -14.63 -13.73
CA ASN A 478 8.23 -15.09 -13.67
C ASN A 478 7.38 -13.90 -14.11
N GLN A 479 7.26 -13.75 -15.42
CA GLN A 479 6.50 -12.70 -16.07
C GLN A 479 5.02 -12.95 -15.83
N VAL A 480 4.47 -12.30 -14.80
CA VAL A 480 3.05 -12.43 -14.45
C VAL A 480 2.33 -11.13 -14.80
N ASN A 481 1.33 -11.17 -15.67
CA ASN A 481 0.51 -9.98 -15.96
C ASN A 481 -0.04 -9.37 -14.65
N CYS A 482 -0.16 -8.03 -14.53
CA CYS A 482 -0.70 -7.35 -13.34
C CYS A 482 -2.04 -7.93 -12.87
N PHE A 483 -2.91 -8.38 -13.80
CA PHE A 483 -4.13 -9.09 -13.43
C PHE A 483 -3.85 -10.44 -12.75
N ASN A 484 -2.98 -11.26 -13.34
CA ASN A 484 -2.59 -12.55 -12.75
C ASN A 484 -1.84 -12.35 -11.42
N LEU A 485 -1.01 -11.32 -11.32
CA LEU A 485 -0.32 -10.94 -10.09
C LEU A 485 -1.32 -10.58 -9.01
N TYR A 486 -2.31 -9.74 -9.35
CA TYR A 486 -3.39 -9.38 -8.44
C TYR A 486 -4.16 -10.63 -8.00
N VAL A 487 -4.50 -11.54 -8.91
CA VAL A 487 -5.19 -12.79 -8.57
C VAL A 487 -4.35 -13.68 -7.65
N GLN A 488 -3.05 -13.82 -7.92
CA GLN A 488 -2.14 -14.63 -7.10
C GLN A 488 -1.93 -14.08 -5.69
N LEU A 489 -1.89 -12.75 -5.53
CA LEU A 489 -1.64 -12.10 -4.24
C LEU A 489 -2.93 -11.79 -3.47
N PHE A 490 -3.97 -11.34 -4.16
CA PHE A 490 -5.18 -10.76 -3.56
C PHE A 490 -6.47 -11.47 -3.96
N GLY A 491 -6.46 -12.38 -4.93
CA GLY A 491 -7.66 -13.03 -5.45
C GLY A 491 -8.41 -13.83 -4.38
N ILE A 492 -7.70 -14.68 -3.63
CA ILE A 492 -8.28 -15.47 -2.52
C ILE A 492 -8.82 -14.53 -1.44
N PHE A 493 -8.04 -13.51 -1.06
CA PHE A 493 -8.47 -12.50 -0.08
C PHE A 493 -9.77 -11.84 -0.51
N THR A 494 -9.85 -11.37 -1.76
CA THR A 494 -11.04 -10.69 -2.32
C THR A 494 -12.28 -11.58 -2.24
N LEU A 495 -12.15 -12.86 -2.62
CA LEU A 495 -13.26 -13.81 -2.59
C LEU A 495 -13.71 -14.10 -1.16
N VAL A 496 -12.79 -14.56 -0.30
CA VAL A 496 -13.10 -14.93 1.09
C VAL A 496 -13.68 -13.74 1.86
N PHE A 497 -13.08 -12.56 1.69
CA PHE A 497 -13.54 -11.35 2.33
C PHE A 497 -14.94 -10.95 1.87
N CYS A 498 -15.21 -10.94 0.56
CA CYS A 498 -16.55 -10.63 0.05
C CYS A 498 -17.60 -11.63 0.57
N CYS A 499 -17.28 -12.93 0.56
CA CYS A 499 -18.16 -13.97 1.11
C CYS A 499 -18.45 -13.75 2.60
N ALA A 500 -17.42 -13.44 3.40
CA ALA A 500 -17.57 -13.17 4.82
C ALA A 500 -18.45 -11.94 5.08
N VAL A 501 -18.25 -10.83 4.35
CA VAL A 501 -19.07 -9.62 4.51
C VAL A 501 -20.52 -9.87 4.12
N VAL A 502 -20.78 -10.62 3.04
CA VAL A 502 -22.14 -11.02 2.66
C VAL A 502 -22.78 -11.87 3.75
N LEU A 503 -22.10 -12.92 4.23
CA LEU A 503 -22.60 -13.81 5.28
C LEU A 503 -22.94 -13.02 6.56
N MET A 504 -22.02 -12.17 7.03
CA MET A 504 -22.23 -11.35 8.21
C MET A 504 -23.38 -10.36 8.03
N SER A 505 -23.54 -9.79 6.83
CA SER A 505 -24.65 -8.88 6.54
C SER A 505 -26.01 -9.60 6.54
N VAL A 506 -26.06 -10.82 6.03
CA VAL A 506 -27.26 -11.67 6.09
C VAL A 506 -27.59 -12.03 7.53
N LEU A 507 -26.62 -12.51 8.32
CA LEU A 507 -26.79 -12.84 9.73
C LEU A 507 -27.28 -11.64 10.54
N TRP A 508 -26.70 -10.46 10.30
CA TRP A 508 -27.12 -9.22 10.95
C TRP A 508 -28.58 -8.87 10.65
N ARG A 509 -29.00 -8.96 9.38
CA ARG A 509 -30.38 -8.66 8.97
C ARG A 509 -31.40 -9.61 9.61
N VAL A 510 -31.07 -10.89 9.68
CA VAL A 510 -31.90 -11.91 10.37
C VAL A 510 -32.04 -11.54 11.84
N ARG A 511 -30.95 -11.11 12.49
CA ARG A 511 -30.96 -10.74 13.91
C ARG A 511 -31.72 -9.44 14.20
N CYS A 512 -31.64 -8.46 13.31
CA CYS A 512 -32.23 -7.12 13.49
C CYS A 512 -33.63 -6.96 12.87
N GLN A 513 -34.35 -8.05 12.58
CA GLN A 513 -35.73 -8.03 12.07
C GLN A 513 -35.95 -7.08 10.87
N GLY A 514 -35.07 -7.16 9.86
CA GLY A 514 -35.31 -6.60 8.52
C GLY A 514 -35.27 -5.07 8.35
N ASN A 515 -35.33 -4.27 9.42
CA ASN A 515 -35.44 -2.81 9.33
C ASN A 515 -34.11 -2.05 9.27
N ILE A 516 -32.98 -2.70 9.59
CA ILE A 516 -31.65 -2.07 9.62
C ILE A 516 -30.75 -2.77 8.59
N THR A 517 -30.34 -2.03 7.55
CA THR A 517 -29.63 -2.56 6.39
C THR A 517 -28.10 -2.52 6.48
N SER A 518 -27.52 -1.65 7.32
CA SER A 518 -26.06 -1.58 7.53
C SER A 518 -25.67 -1.38 9.01
N ILE A 519 -24.54 -2.00 9.39
CA ILE A 519 -23.99 -1.97 10.74
C ILE A 519 -23.43 -0.58 11.04
N SER A 520 -22.79 0.04 10.05
CA SER A 520 -22.30 1.42 10.11
C SER A 520 -23.42 2.41 10.43
N ALA A 521 -24.56 2.31 9.73
CA ALA A 521 -25.70 3.17 9.98
C ALA A 521 -26.40 2.85 11.32
N PHE A 522 -26.27 1.64 11.86
CA PHE A 522 -26.74 1.33 13.21
C PHE A 522 -25.88 2.01 14.30
N LEU A 523 -24.55 1.91 14.19
CA LEU A 523 -23.62 2.49 15.16
C LEU A 523 -23.67 4.02 15.19
N LEU A 524 -23.83 4.63 14.01
CA LEU A 524 -23.85 6.09 13.83
C LEU A 524 -25.25 6.71 14.00
N ALA A 525 -26.31 5.90 14.10
CA ALA A 525 -27.64 6.44 14.30
C ALA A 525 -27.83 6.99 15.73
N PRO A 526 -28.62 8.07 15.89
CA PRO A 526 -29.14 8.43 17.20
C PRO A 526 -29.93 7.24 17.76
N ARG A 527 -29.69 6.89 19.03
CA ARG A 527 -30.57 5.97 19.75
C ARG A 527 -31.91 6.69 19.87
N LEU A 528 -32.89 6.30 19.05
CA LEU A 528 -34.28 6.65 19.34
C LEU A 528 -34.61 5.99 20.68
N ASN A 529 -34.97 6.81 21.67
CA ASN A 529 -35.67 6.27 22.83
C ASN A 529 -36.92 5.58 22.30
N ASN A 530 -37.02 4.27 22.53
CA ASN A 530 -38.05 3.36 22.02
C ASN A 530 -39.48 3.65 22.49
N ASN A 531 -39.77 4.84 23.04
CA ASN A 531 -41.09 5.16 23.57
C ASN A 531 -41.72 6.29 22.74
N ARG A 532 -42.73 5.90 21.94
CA ARG A 532 -43.69 6.73 21.17
C ARG A 532 -43.19 7.31 19.84
N VAL A 533 -43.25 6.49 18.80
CA VAL A 533 -43.71 6.96 17.48
C VAL A 533 -45.10 6.40 17.27
N GLN A 534 -46.06 6.99 17.99
CA GLN A 534 -47.46 6.88 17.61
C GLN A 534 -47.63 7.81 16.42
N ALA A 535 -48.09 7.26 15.30
CA ALA A 535 -48.30 7.96 14.05
C ALA A 535 -49.06 9.27 14.27
N ALA A 536 -48.38 10.40 14.10
CA ALA A 536 -49.05 11.67 13.83
C ALA A 536 -49.47 11.63 12.36
N SER A 537 -50.67 11.08 12.14
CA SER A 537 -51.46 11.31 10.94
C SER A 537 -51.74 12.80 10.80
N THR A 538 -51.24 13.45 9.74
CA THR A 538 -51.94 14.50 8.97
C THR A 538 -51.08 15.01 7.80
N SER A 539 -51.48 14.61 6.59
CA SER A 539 -51.50 15.44 5.37
C SER A 539 -50.29 16.33 5.03
N THR A 540 -49.09 15.76 4.92
CA THR A 540 -48.04 16.26 4.02
C THR A 540 -47.28 15.06 3.46
N SER A 541 -47.01 15.02 2.15
CA SER A 541 -46.21 13.95 1.57
C SER A 541 -44.80 14.00 2.16
N SER A 542 -44.41 12.98 2.92
CA SER A 542 -43.04 12.89 3.42
C SER A 542 -42.06 12.79 2.24
N LEU A 543 -40.86 13.35 2.38
CA LEU A 543 -39.79 13.19 1.38
C LEU A 543 -39.57 11.72 0.97
N GLU A 544 -39.75 10.78 1.90
CA GLU A 544 -39.71 9.33 1.63
C GLU A 544 -40.75 8.90 0.58
N ALA A 545 -41.99 9.40 0.67
CA ALA A 545 -43.06 9.10 -0.29
C ALA A 545 -42.78 9.71 -1.66
N VAL A 546 -42.21 10.93 -1.71
CA VAL A 546 -41.82 11.59 -2.97
C VAL A 546 -40.67 10.84 -3.65
N LEU A 547 -39.66 10.42 -2.90
CA LEU A 547 -38.53 9.64 -3.43
C LEU A 547 -38.98 8.26 -3.94
N HIS A 548 -39.92 7.61 -3.25
CA HIS A 548 -40.50 6.34 -3.70
C HIS A 548 -41.32 6.51 -5.00
N ALA A 549 -42.10 7.60 -5.11
CA ALA A 549 -42.92 7.90 -6.27
C ALA A 549 -42.14 8.51 -7.45
N SER A 550 -40.84 8.76 -7.28
CA SER A 550 -40.00 9.37 -8.31
C SER A 550 -39.66 8.41 -9.46
N THR A 551 -39.34 8.98 -10.64
CA THR A 551 -38.80 8.28 -11.83
C THR A 551 -37.56 7.46 -11.53
N TYR A 552 -36.77 7.85 -10.52
CA TYR A 552 -35.59 7.11 -10.07
C TYR A 552 -35.93 5.82 -9.30
N GLN A 553 -37.21 5.57 -8.98
CA GLN A 553 -37.73 4.37 -8.32
C GLN A 553 -36.86 3.90 -7.15
N HIS A 554 -36.57 4.82 -6.23
CA HIS A 554 -35.78 4.46 -5.05
C HIS A 554 -36.56 3.45 -4.22
N MET A 555 -35.94 2.29 -3.96
CA MET A 555 -36.58 1.27 -3.14
C MET A 555 -36.88 1.81 -1.73
N PRO A 556 -37.95 1.35 -1.07
CA PRO A 556 -38.40 1.93 0.20
C PRO A 556 -37.30 1.99 1.27
N HIS A 557 -36.42 0.99 1.32
CA HIS A 557 -35.32 0.94 2.26
C HIS A 557 -34.21 1.97 1.97
N ILE A 558 -33.97 2.31 0.69
CA ILE A 558 -33.01 3.34 0.27
C ILE A 558 -33.56 4.72 0.58
N ALA A 559 -34.85 4.96 0.26
CA ALA A 559 -35.53 6.20 0.60
C ALA A 559 -35.51 6.44 2.13
N ARG A 560 -35.85 5.42 2.93
CA ARG A 560 -35.71 5.46 4.40
C ARG A 560 -34.30 5.73 4.88
N GLN A 561 -33.30 5.21 4.18
CA GLN A 561 -31.90 5.42 4.55
C GLN A 561 -31.46 6.87 4.30
N ILE A 562 -31.92 7.49 3.22
CA ILE A 562 -31.68 8.91 2.90
C ILE A 562 -32.37 9.80 3.94
N THR A 563 -33.61 9.49 4.32
CA THR A 563 -34.43 10.27 5.26
C THR A 563 -34.21 9.90 6.74
N ARG A 564 -33.22 9.05 7.05
CA ARG A 564 -33.00 8.52 8.40
C ARG A 564 -32.44 9.55 9.38
N ALA A 565 -31.56 10.42 8.91
CA ALA A 565 -30.91 11.43 9.75
C ALA A 565 -31.88 12.57 9.99
N LYS A 566 -32.54 12.56 11.16
CA LYS A 566 -33.52 13.58 11.56
C LYS A 566 -33.02 14.37 12.76
N LEU A 567 -33.24 15.67 12.71
CA LEU A 567 -32.96 16.58 13.82
C LEU A 567 -33.84 16.20 15.04
N PRO A 568 -33.26 16.05 16.24
CA PRO A 568 -33.96 15.49 17.39
C PRO A 568 -35.13 16.36 17.89
N ARG A 569 -35.13 17.67 17.60
CA ARG A 569 -36.19 18.61 18.00
C ARG A 569 -37.23 18.86 16.92
N THR A 570 -36.81 19.00 15.66
CA THR A 570 -37.70 19.41 14.55
C THR A 570 -38.17 18.23 13.70
N GLN A 571 -37.58 17.03 13.84
CA GLN A 571 -37.85 15.85 13.01
C GLN A 571 -37.63 16.06 11.50
N GLN A 572 -37.02 17.18 11.11
CA GLN A 572 -36.60 17.47 9.74
C GLN A 572 -35.38 16.63 9.38
N CYS A 573 -35.30 16.20 8.13
CA CYS A 573 -34.13 15.55 7.55
C CYS A 573 -32.97 16.55 7.47
N GLU A 574 -31.79 16.14 7.94
CA GLU A 574 -30.61 17.00 7.98
C GLU A 574 -30.12 17.35 6.57
N ALA A 575 -30.07 18.65 6.26
CA ALA A 575 -29.67 19.16 4.94
C ALA A 575 -28.30 18.63 4.48
N ILE A 576 -27.34 18.48 5.39
CA ILE A 576 -25.99 17.99 5.06
C ILE A 576 -25.99 16.52 4.62
N ASN A 577 -26.86 15.69 5.22
CA ASN A 577 -26.99 14.30 4.85
C ASN A 577 -27.69 14.15 3.50
N LEU A 578 -28.74 14.93 3.28
CA LEU A 578 -29.41 15.01 1.98
C LEU A 578 -28.47 15.49 0.87
N ALA A 579 -27.65 16.50 1.16
CA ALA A 579 -26.64 17.00 0.23
C ALA A 579 -25.54 15.97 -0.07
N ALA A 580 -25.11 15.18 0.92
CA ALA A 580 -24.16 14.09 0.73
C ALA A 580 -24.71 12.93 -0.13
N ASP A 581 -26.03 12.71 -0.09
CA ASP A 581 -26.75 11.81 -1.01
C ASP A 581 -27.08 12.47 -2.37
N GLY A 582 -26.68 13.74 -2.58
CA GLY A 582 -26.69 14.42 -3.89
C GLY A 582 -27.88 15.33 -4.16
N LEU A 583 -28.73 15.55 -3.15
CA LEU A 583 -29.91 16.39 -3.28
C LEU A 583 -29.53 17.87 -3.27
N VAL A 584 -30.07 18.61 -4.22
CA VAL A 584 -29.91 20.06 -4.38
C VAL A 584 -31.27 20.69 -4.69
N CYS A 585 -31.32 22.02 -4.66
CA CYS A 585 -32.50 22.79 -4.99
C CYS A 585 -32.26 23.56 -6.29
N LEU A 586 -33.18 23.46 -7.24
CA LEU A 586 -33.16 24.25 -8.48
C LEU A 586 -34.20 25.36 -8.38
N VAL A 587 -33.81 26.58 -8.74
CA VAL A 587 -34.74 27.71 -8.83
C VAL A 587 -35.13 27.94 -10.28
N TYR A 588 -36.41 27.77 -10.57
CA TYR A 588 -37.02 28.05 -11.86
C TYR A 588 -38.05 29.18 -11.67
N GLY A 589 -37.60 30.44 -11.79
CA GLY A 589 -38.44 31.61 -11.53
C GLY A 589 -39.10 31.54 -10.14
N PRO A 590 -40.44 31.37 -10.04
CA PRO A 590 -41.14 31.28 -8.76
C PRO A 590 -41.04 29.91 -8.08
N TYR A 591 -40.59 28.86 -8.78
CA TYR A 591 -40.62 27.49 -8.26
C TYR A 591 -39.25 27.06 -7.70
N LEU A 592 -39.26 26.55 -6.46
CA LEU A 592 -38.14 25.85 -5.85
C LEU A 592 -38.34 24.35 -6.06
N VAL A 593 -37.50 23.72 -6.87
CA VAL A 593 -37.63 22.33 -7.28
C VAL A 593 -36.58 21.47 -6.60
N LEU A 594 -36.97 20.28 -6.13
CA LEU A 594 -36.04 19.28 -5.63
C LEU A 594 -35.33 18.60 -6.81
N ALA A 595 -34.01 18.48 -6.74
CA ALA A 595 -33.21 17.89 -7.80
C ALA A 595 -32.08 17.00 -7.28
N PHE A 596 -31.60 16.10 -8.12
CA PHE A 596 -30.40 15.30 -7.89
C PHE A 596 -29.25 15.79 -8.76
N THR A 597 -28.05 15.88 -8.17
CA THR A 597 -26.82 16.15 -8.92
C THR A 597 -26.09 14.84 -9.18
N GLU A 598 -25.83 14.47 -10.44
CA GLU A 598 -24.99 13.33 -10.82
C GLU A 598 -24.01 13.74 -11.92
N TRP A 599 -22.72 13.46 -11.72
CA TRP A 599 -21.64 13.85 -12.64
C TRP A 599 -21.58 15.36 -12.94
N GLY A 600 -22.02 16.18 -11.98
CA GLY A 600 -22.13 17.63 -12.12
C GLY A 600 -23.36 18.10 -12.89
N LEU A 601 -24.19 17.19 -13.39
CA LEU A 601 -25.46 17.51 -14.03
C LEU A 601 -26.59 17.42 -13.00
N THR A 602 -27.46 18.42 -12.99
CA THR A 602 -28.58 18.51 -12.05
C THR A 602 -29.89 18.19 -12.74
N PHE A 603 -30.62 17.19 -12.23
CA PHE A 603 -31.88 16.74 -12.80
C PHE A 603 -33.02 16.91 -11.78
N PRO A 604 -34.16 17.50 -12.18
CA PRO A 604 -35.31 17.63 -11.28
C PRO A 604 -35.89 16.24 -10.93
N VAL A 605 -36.35 16.08 -9.70
CA VAL A 605 -37.07 14.87 -9.26
C VAL A 605 -38.47 14.91 -9.85
N THR A 606 -38.78 13.93 -10.70
CA THR A 606 -40.07 13.83 -11.39
C THR A 606 -40.82 12.55 -11.01
N SER A 607 -42.13 12.53 -11.16
CA SER A 607 -42.93 11.30 -11.09
C SER A 607 -42.92 10.58 -12.44
N ALA A 608 -43.33 9.30 -12.47
CA ALA A 608 -43.54 8.57 -13.73
C ALA A 608 -44.54 9.27 -14.69
N GLY A 609 -45.43 10.11 -14.15
CA GLY A 609 -46.37 10.93 -14.93
C GLY A 609 -45.83 12.30 -15.34
N GLY A 610 -44.54 12.62 -15.07
CA GLY A 610 -43.90 13.88 -15.46
C GLY A 610 -44.09 15.05 -14.49
N SER A 611 -44.81 14.85 -13.38
CA SER A 611 -45.01 15.86 -12.32
C SER A 611 -43.72 16.12 -11.56
N VAL A 612 -43.43 17.37 -11.22
CA VAL A 612 -42.17 17.75 -10.57
C VAL A 612 -42.31 17.91 -9.05
N ALA A 613 -41.29 17.53 -8.29
CA ALA A 613 -41.23 17.74 -6.85
C ALA A 613 -40.86 19.18 -6.50
N ILE A 614 -41.78 19.91 -5.87
CA ILE A 614 -41.63 21.31 -5.44
C ILE A 614 -41.39 21.36 -3.93
N ILE A 615 -40.51 22.28 -3.51
CA ILE A 615 -40.17 22.57 -2.12
C ILE A 615 -40.93 23.84 -1.70
N GLU A 616 -41.87 23.69 -0.78
CA GLU A 616 -42.61 24.79 -0.17
C GLU A 616 -42.22 24.89 1.30
N GLY A 617 -41.41 25.89 1.65
CA GLY A 617 -40.85 26.02 2.99
C GLY A 617 -39.98 24.81 3.37
N HIS A 618 -40.49 23.96 4.27
CA HIS A 618 -39.82 22.73 4.72
C HIS A 618 -40.48 21.45 4.19
N SER A 619 -41.57 21.54 3.42
CA SER A 619 -42.26 20.38 2.86
C SER A 619 -41.91 20.17 1.39
N VAL A 620 -41.88 18.91 0.96
CA VAL A 620 -41.69 18.52 -0.45
C VAL A 620 -42.90 17.76 -0.94
N ALA A 621 -43.48 18.18 -2.07
CA ALA A 621 -44.62 17.52 -2.69
C ALA A 621 -44.47 17.44 -4.21
N LEU A 622 -44.99 16.37 -4.81
CA LEU A 622 -45.12 16.26 -6.26
C LEU A 622 -46.30 17.13 -6.70
N ASN A 623 -46.04 18.18 -7.46
CA ASN A 623 -47.08 19.04 -7.98
C ASN A 623 -47.50 18.55 -9.38
N PRO A 624 -48.75 18.07 -9.57
CA PRO A 624 -49.22 17.60 -10.86
C PRO A 624 -49.39 18.72 -11.90
N SER A 625 -49.46 19.99 -11.48
CA SER A 625 -49.65 21.13 -12.40
C SER A 625 -48.36 21.67 -13.02
N VAL A 626 -47.19 21.17 -12.60
CA VAL A 626 -45.89 21.63 -13.11
C VAL A 626 -45.13 20.44 -13.69
N THR A 627 -44.84 20.53 -14.98
CA THR A 627 -44.06 19.52 -15.71
C THR A 627 -42.66 20.02 -16.04
N VAL A 628 -41.77 19.10 -16.45
CA VAL A 628 -40.41 19.45 -16.91
C VAL A 628 -40.44 20.39 -18.11
N ALA A 629 -41.43 20.25 -19.00
CA ALA A 629 -41.60 21.12 -20.16
C ALA A 629 -41.92 22.56 -19.74
N ASP A 630 -42.78 22.72 -18.73
CA ASP A 630 -43.13 24.04 -18.18
C ASP A 630 -41.91 24.71 -17.53
N LEU A 631 -41.11 23.93 -16.78
CA LEU A 631 -39.86 24.45 -16.19
C LEU A 631 -38.84 24.88 -17.25
N ALA A 632 -38.72 24.11 -18.33
CA ALA A 632 -37.83 24.43 -19.44
C ALA A 632 -38.25 25.71 -20.19
N GLN A 633 -39.54 26.02 -20.25
CA GLN A 633 -40.06 27.28 -20.81
C GLN A 633 -39.69 28.49 -19.96
N ILE A 634 -39.60 28.34 -18.63
CA ILE A 634 -39.24 29.44 -17.73
C ILE A 634 -37.76 29.78 -17.88
N THR A 635 -36.86 28.79 -17.73
CA THR A 635 -35.42 28.98 -17.87
C THR A 635 -34.72 27.70 -18.30
N ALA A 636 -33.84 27.78 -19.31
CA ALA A 636 -33.00 26.65 -19.73
C ALA A 636 -31.84 26.35 -18.75
N THR A 637 -31.41 27.34 -17.96
CA THR A 637 -30.31 27.22 -17.00
C THR A 637 -30.77 27.69 -15.60
N PRO A 638 -31.42 26.82 -14.81
CA PRO A 638 -31.85 27.16 -13.45
C PRO A 638 -30.64 27.43 -12.54
N THR A 639 -30.80 28.32 -11.56
CA THR A 639 -29.76 28.50 -10.54
C THR A 639 -29.79 27.35 -9.54
N VAL A 640 -28.63 26.75 -9.27
CA VAL A 640 -28.48 25.64 -8.32
C VAL A 640 -28.19 26.19 -6.92
N LEU A 641 -29.03 25.84 -5.95
CA LEU A 641 -28.90 26.19 -4.54
C LEU A 641 -28.73 24.94 -3.67
N GLY A 642 -28.13 25.12 -2.50
CA GLY A 642 -28.01 24.05 -1.49
C GLY A 642 -29.38 23.67 -0.93
N ILE A 643 -29.57 22.40 -0.58
CA ILE A 643 -30.81 21.95 0.06
C ILE A 643 -30.92 22.48 1.50
N THR A 644 -32.15 22.73 1.96
CA THR A 644 -32.48 23.09 3.34
C THR A 644 -32.97 21.88 4.13
N ASP A 645 -33.12 22.01 5.45
CA ASP A 645 -33.74 20.96 6.25
C ASP A 645 -35.20 20.80 5.82
N ILE A 646 -35.63 19.57 5.48
CA ILE A 646 -36.95 19.26 4.90
C ILE A 646 -37.61 18.04 5.55
N PHE A 647 -38.94 17.94 5.49
CA PHE A 647 -39.76 16.91 6.16
C PHE A 647 -39.91 15.59 5.40
#